data_AF-A0A286F4J7-F1
#
_entry.id   AF-A0A286F4J7-F1
#
_cell.length_a   1.000
_cell.length_b   1.000
_cell.length_c   1.000
_cell.angle_alpha   90.00
_cell.angle_beta   90.00
_cell.angle_gamma   90.00
#
_symmetry.space_group_name_H-M   'P 1'
#
loop_
_entity.id
_entity.type
_entity.pdbx_description
1 polymer ?
#
loop_
_entity_poly.entity_id
_entity_poly.type
_entity_poly.pdbx_seq_one_letter_code
_entity_poly.pdbx_strand_id
1 'polypeptide(L)'
;MKKTISKAWKRSIRVPGLFSLSVNAGLFLGLASFVMQDGPAKPDETRFTPVVLAEDLDEPMAFEVAKDGTAFIIERKGALKKYDPITKTVDLVATIPVNTKYTSAQGRVSEAEEGLLGLSLDPNFEQNHWMYLYYAHPTEKKHLLTRWEYRNEKLVENSQKVMLEVTTQREVCCHTGGGMTWDRAGNLYLTVGNNTGNQQAAQTDERPDRSSWDDQGHAGNTNDLRGKILRIHPEANGTYSIPEGNLFPKGTEKTRPEIYSMGHRNPWRISIDSQTGYVYWGEIGPDATKDSEIGPRGYDEMNQARKPGNFGWPWFVGNNQAFPVYDYANKKPLEKKDPKNPVNNSPNNTGLTKLPPTAPSFIYYPYAVSEEFPLVGTGSRSATGGPVYHQTDFKGAKRPWPAYYEGKWLITDFSRGWIMAVSMDAEGNYKSMERVLPGYHPVEPIDMKFGPDGDMYVLEYGSNWFRKSDNARLVRIEYNSGNRKPIVQASVATDRASKPGGTLPLRLTLSADGSKDNDGDALSYQWKVTSPGIAPRVFTTANPAVTFDKAGVYTATLTVTDTHGAANSQSVRIIAGNEAPVVAVNLTGNKTFFFPDQPIQYAVNVSDKEDGTLAKSAAAPGKISPARVAMSIDYTSEGFDYAEVAQGQRSVDASTQYAVAQALISQSDCKVCHQIDTKSVGPAFTAVAAKYKGDAAAPERLVTKIRQGGVGVWGDVAMPGHPAMSVADAGILVNYILHINEKTLSSLPMEGTYSLKIPEGDKGNGSVLIRAAYTDRGTPAVKGGKPVPAQTGEQLLVLRSPQLDASTAAFIRGADVKAKGMGKGENVIPYANSYIGFRKLDLTGIKQLELTATAQRREGSSGGTIEVHLDSPTGPLVGETIVELAPEVDMEKLMAQMEAGPRPAGGGNGPAGAPAVPGEPAKPRPNPFARPPVYLTLKNAEGVHDVYFVFKNDQAKNSQPLMSLSSIKFMNKEK
;
A
#
# COMPACT_ATOMS: atom_id res chain seq x y z
N MET A 1 -55.40 -16.42 -28.79
CA MET A 1 -56.74 -15.77 -28.69
C MET A 1 -56.67 -14.63 -27.66
N LYS A 2 -57.53 -13.63 -27.84
CA LYS A 2 -57.71 -12.31 -27.19
C LYS A 2 -57.83 -12.24 -25.64
N LYS A 3 -57.22 -11.18 -25.08
CA LYS A 3 -57.73 -10.13 -24.13
C LYS A 3 -58.24 -10.41 -22.68
N THR A 4 -57.43 -9.95 -21.70
CA THR A 4 -57.65 -8.84 -20.70
C THR A 4 -58.88 -8.62 -19.76
N ILE A 5 -58.55 -8.18 -18.52
CA ILE A 5 -59.14 -7.09 -17.65
C ILE A 5 -60.23 -7.34 -16.56
N SER A 6 -59.91 -6.92 -15.30
CA SER A 6 -60.66 -6.05 -14.30
C SER A 6 -60.32 -6.48 -12.85
N LYS A 7 -59.99 -5.67 -11.81
CA LYS A 7 -60.44 -4.38 -11.19
C LYS A 7 -61.88 -4.43 -10.61
N ALA A 8 -62.25 -4.28 -9.32
CA ALA A 8 -61.75 -3.64 -8.06
C ALA A 8 -62.52 -2.34 -7.66
N TRP A 9 -63.07 -2.23 -6.41
CA TRP A 9 -63.27 -1.01 -5.53
C TRP A 9 -64.23 -1.27 -4.32
N LYS A 10 -63.93 -0.87 -3.05
CA LYS A 10 -64.23 0.38 -2.25
C LYS A 10 -65.72 0.54 -1.77
N ARG A 11 -66.13 1.17 -0.64
CA ARG A 11 -65.52 2.07 0.41
C ARG A 11 -66.45 2.31 1.66
N SER A 12 -65.99 3.09 2.67
CA SER A 12 -66.75 3.96 3.65
C SER A 12 -67.18 3.38 5.04
N ILE A 13 -67.29 4.10 6.21
CA ILE A 13 -67.02 5.50 6.69
C ILE A 13 -66.94 5.62 8.27
N ARG A 14 -66.07 6.53 8.81
CA ARG A 14 -66.00 7.32 10.10
C ARG A 14 -66.66 6.87 11.46
N VAL A 15 -65.95 6.74 12.61
CA VAL A 15 -65.43 7.76 13.63
C VAL A 15 -66.54 8.33 14.57
N PRO A 16 -66.43 8.45 15.95
CA PRO A 16 -65.28 8.84 16.83
C PRO A 16 -65.12 8.04 18.19
N GLY A 17 -64.55 8.63 19.28
CA GLY A 17 -64.42 8.09 20.67
C GLY A 17 -64.09 9.15 21.76
N LEU A 18 -63.89 8.79 23.06
CA LEU A 18 -63.16 9.57 24.13
C LEU A 18 -63.15 8.90 25.56
N PHE A 19 -62.05 9.13 26.30
CA PHE A 19 -61.80 9.08 27.77
C PHE A 19 -61.86 7.80 28.68
N SER A 20 -60.65 7.33 29.04
CA SER A 20 -60.06 7.23 30.42
C SER A 20 -60.09 5.99 31.35
N LEU A 21 -58.91 5.82 31.96
CA LEU A 21 -58.50 5.21 33.24
C LEU A 21 -58.40 3.67 33.47
N SER A 22 -57.18 3.19 33.22
CA SER A 22 -56.23 2.66 34.24
C SER A 22 -56.22 1.17 34.68
N VAL A 23 -54.98 0.73 34.94
CA VAL A 23 -54.52 -0.48 35.66
C VAL A 23 -54.64 -1.84 34.95
N ASN A 24 -53.59 -2.21 34.20
CA ASN A 24 -52.71 -3.31 34.62
C ASN A 24 -51.41 -3.36 33.79
N ALA A 25 -50.31 -2.92 34.41
CA ALA A 25 -48.96 -3.15 33.90
C ALA A 25 -48.43 -4.46 34.50
N GLY A 26 -47.93 -5.39 33.67
CA GLY A 26 -47.41 -6.67 34.18
C GLY A 26 -47.00 -7.74 33.17
N LEU A 27 -47.27 -7.56 31.86
CA LEU A 27 -47.05 -8.66 30.89
C LEU A 27 -46.59 -8.22 29.48
N PHE A 28 -45.65 -7.27 29.38
CA PHE A 28 -45.10 -6.82 28.08
C PHE A 28 -43.59 -6.45 28.12
N LEU A 29 -42.78 -7.15 28.92
CA LEU A 29 -41.34 -6.87 29.09
C LEU A 29 -40.44 -8.11 28.93
N GLY A 30 -40.83 -9.07 28.07
CA GLY A 30 -40.16 -10.38 27.95
C GLY A 30 -39.77 -10.86 26.54
N LEU A 31 -40.02 -10.09 25.47
CA LEU A 31 -39.77 -10.52 24.08
C LEU A 31 -39.17 -9.42 23.18
N ALA A 32 -38.40 -8.50 23.78
CA ALA A 32 -37.55 -7.55 23.06
C ALA A 32 -36.06 -7.81 23.37
N SER A 33 -35.65 -9.08 23.37
CA SER A 33 -34.25 -9.43 23.23
C SER A 33 -33.79 -8.95 21.86
N PHE A 34 -33.03 -7.86 21.84
CA PHE A 34 -32.36 -7.39 20.64
C PHE A 34 -31.49 -8.51 20.08
N VAL A 35 -31.96 -9.17 19.02
CA VAL A 35 -31.05 -9.70 18.01
C VAL A 35 -30.56 -8.46 17.27
N MET A 36 -29.48 -7.85 17.79
CA MET A 36 -28.53 -7.20 16.90
C MET A 36 -28.10 -8.30 15.94
N GLN A 37 -28.64 -8.26 14.73
CA GLN A 37 -28.21 -9.12 13.66
C GLN A 37 -26.85 -8.57 13.22
N ASP A 38 -25.80 -9.00 13.93
CA ASP A 38 -24.42 -8.67 13.58
C ASP A 38 -24.25 -8.93 12.09
N GLY A 39 -23.83 -7.90 11.36
CA GLY A 39 -23.58 -8.03 9.93
C GLY A 39 -22.58 -9.16 9.67
N PRO A 40 -22.59 -9.76 8.46
CA PRO A 40 -21.63 -10.80 8.11
C PRO A 40 -20.22 -10.36 8.51
N ALA A 41 -19.47 -11.22 9.21
CA ALA A 41 -18.13 -10.86 9.66
C ALA A 41 -17.18 -10.69 8.47
N LYS A 42 -16.12 -9.88 8.64
CA LYS A 42 -15.05 -9.79 7.65
C LYS A 42 -14.45 -11.19 7.42
N PRO A 43 -14.36 -11.68 6.17
CA PRO A 43 -13.67 -12.92 5.89
C PRO A 43 -12.17 -12.78 6.18
N ASP A 44 -11.59 -13.82 6.76
CA ASP A 44 -10.14 -13.95 6.91
C ASP A 44 -9.44 -13.91 5.55
N GLU A 45 -8.32 -13.17 5.44
CA GLU A 45 -7.56 -13.00 4.20
C GLU A 45 -7.11 -14.35 3.60
N THR A 46 -6.81 -15.35 4.43
CA THR A 46 -6.40 -16.69 3.97
C THR A 46 -7.49 -17.46 3.22
N ARG A 47 -8.72 -16.93 3.15
CA ARG A 47 -9.78 -17.44 2.27
C ARG A 47 -9.66 -16.96 0.83
N PHE A 48 -8.77 -16.02 0.53
CA PHE A 48 -8.52 -15.52 -0.82
C PHE A 48 -7.17 -16.03 -1.32
N THR A 49 -7.13 -16.54 -2.55
CA THR A 49 -5.90 -17.05 -3.17
C THR A 49 -5.64 -16.35 -4.50
N PRO A 50 -4.62 -15.48 -4.60
CA PRO A 50 -4.14 -14.97 -5.87
C PRO A 50 -3.54 -16.10 -6.72
N VAL A 51 -4.07 -16.28 -7.93
CA VAL A 51 -3.64 -17.27 -8.92
C VAL A 51 -3.25 -16.54 -10.21
N VAL A 52 -1.99 -16.62 -10.60
CA VAL A 52 -1.52 -16.08 -11.89
C VAL A 52 -2.12 -16.92 -13.02
N LEU A 53 -2.77 -16.26 -13.98
CA LEU A 53 -3.35 -16.89 -15.18
C LEU A 53 -2.48 -16.65 -16.42
N ALA A 54 -2.06 -15.40 -16.60
CA ALA A 54 -1.17 -14.96 -17.68
C ALA A 54 -0.01 -14.18 -17.06
N GLU A 55 1.19 -14.33 -17.61
CA GLU A 55 2.42 -13.62 -17.22
C GLU A 55 3.15 -13.13 -18.48
N ASP A 56 4.27 -12.40 -18.32
CA ASP A 56 5.13 -11.94 -19.43
C ASP A 56 4.38 -11.06 -20.46
N LEU A 57 3.46 -10.22 -19.97
CA LEU A 57 2.70 -9.26 -20.77
C LEU A 57 3.52 -8.00 -21.12
N ASP A 58 3.23 -7.39 -22.27
CA ASP A 58 3.91 -6.18 -22.77
C ASP A 58 3.00 -4.95 -22.69
N GLU A 59 3.06 -4.25 -21.55
CA GLU A 59 2.22 -3.08 -21.26
C GLU A 59 0.71 -3.39 -21.35
N PRO A 60 0.18 -4.34 -20.57
CA PRO A 60 -1.23 -4.69 -20.62
C PRO A 60 -2.10 -3.54 -20.09
N MET A 61 -3.17 -3.19 -20.80
CA MET A 61 -3.99 -2.01 -20.50
C MET A 61 -5.33 -2.37 -19.87
N ALA A 62 -6.10 -3.27 -20.48
CA ALA A 62 -7.42 -3.67 -20.03
C ALA A 62 -7.70 -5.13 -20.39
N PHE A 63 -8.66 -5.75 -19.71
CA PHE A 63 -9.08 -7.12 -19.98
C PHE A 63 -10.59 -7.31 -19.88
N GLU A 64 -11.11 -8.40 -20.43
CA GLU A 64 -12.50 -8.84 -20.27
C GLU A 64 -12.55 -10.37 -20.12
N VAL A 65 -13.48 -10.89 -19.30
CA VAL A 65 -13.63 -12.33 -19.06
C VAL A 65 -14.98 -12.80 -19.58
N ALA A 66 -14.96 -13.68 -20.59
CA ALA A 66 -16.14 -14.31 -21.17
C ALA A 66 -16.71 -15.43 -20.26
N LYS A 67 -17.94 -15.90 -20.54
CA LYS A 67 -18.69 -16.81 -19.64
C LYS A 67 -18.07 -18.20 -19.48
N ASP A 68 -17.25 -18.61 -20.43
CA ASP A 68 -16.45 -19.84 -20.39
C ASP A 68 -15.15 -19.71 -19.55
N GLY A 69 -14.83 -18.50 -19.10
CA GLY A 69 -13.58 -18.17 -18.40
C GLY A 69 -12.42 -17.74 -19.30
N THR A 70 -12.64 -17.67 -20.63
CA THR A 70 -11.68 -17.08 -21.57
C THR A 70 -11.47 -15.61 -21.23
N ALA A 71 -10.21 -15.18 -21.08
CA ALA A 71 -9.90 -13.78 -20.81
C ALA A 71 -9.23 -13.13 -22.03
N PHE A 72 -9.83 -12.05 -22.54
CA PHE A 72 -9.22 -11.21 -23.58
C PHE A 72 -8.41 -10.12 -22.90
N ILE A 73 -7.18 -9.88 -23.36
CA ILE A 73 -6.25 -8.90 -22.80
C ILE A 73 -5.75 -8.01 -23.94
N ILE A 74 -5.78 -6.70 -23.77
CA ILE A 74 -5.15 -5.75 -24.70
C ILE A 74 -3.86 -5.18 -24.13
N GLU A 75 -2.89 -4.96 -25.01
CA GLU A 75 -1.58 -4.38 -24.72
C GLU A 75 -1.42 -3.04 -25.46
N ARG A 76 -0.80 -2.04 -24.81
CA ARG A 76 -0.75 -0.66 -25.33
C ARG A 76 -0.18 -0.57 -26.75
N LYS A 77 0.79 -1.44 -27.07
CA LYS A 77 1.41 -1.52 -28.42
C LYS A 77 0.50 -2.11 -29.51
N GLY A 78 -0.75 -2.45 -29.21
CA GLY A 78 -1.77 -2.85 -30.17
C GLY A 78 -2.11 -4.34 -30.20
N ALA A 79 -1.46 -5.18 -29.39
CA ALA A 79 -1.78 -6.61 -29.36
C ALA A 79 -3.09 -6.86 -28.60
N LEU A 80 -3.95 -7.69 -29.19
CA LEU A 80 -5.10 -8.34 -28.55
C LEU A 80 -4.72 -9.82 -28.34
N LYS A 81 -4.73 -10.27 -27.09
CA LYS A 81 -4.41 -11.65 -26.67
C LYS A 81 -5.63 -12.34 -26.08
N LYS A 82 -5.65 -13.67 -26.15
CA LYS A 82 -6.62 -14.56 -25.50
C LYS A 82 -5.87 -15.45 -24.51
N TYR A 83 -6.28 -15.46 -23.24
CA TYR A 83 -5.98 -16.53 -22.30
C TYR A 83 -7.06 -17.60 -22.37
N ASP A 84 -6.65 -18.85 -22.59
CA ASP A 84 -7.54 -20.01 -22.59
C ASP A 84 -7.49 -20.76 -21.24
N PRO A 85 -8.60 -20.91 -20.52
CA PRO A 85 -8.61 -21.50 -19.18
C PRO A 85 -8.41 -23.02 -19.16
N ILE A 86 -8.52 -23.70 -20.31
CA ILE A 86 -8.35 -25.15 -20.45
C ILE A 86 -6.89 -25.49 -20.71
N THR A 87 -6.28 -24.86 -21.73
CA THR A 87 -4.86 -25.08 -22.08
C THR A 87 -3.92 -24.31 -21.17
N LYS A 88 -4.39 -23.22 -20.56
CA LYS A 88 -3.61 -22.21 -19.82
C LYS A 88 -2.58 -21.49 -20.69
N THR A 89 -2.83 -21.39 -21.99
CA THR A 89 -1.98 -20.63 -22.93
C THR A 89 -2.48 -19.20 -23.09
N VAL A 90 -1.57 -18.30 -23.51
CA VAL A 90 -1.88 -16.92 -23.89
C VAL A 90 -1.49 -16.76 -25.35
N ASP A 91 -2.48 -16.62 -26.22
CA ASP A 91 -2.32 -16.63 -27.67
C ASP A 91 -2.63 -15.25 -28.28
N LEU A 92 -1.87 -14.85 -29.30
CA LEU A 92 -2.11 -13.59 -30.02
C LEU A 92 -3.28 -13.74 -30.98
N VAL A 93 -4.35 -12.96 -30.76
CA VAL A 93 -5.55 -12.92 -31.61
C VAL A 93 -5.36 -11.99 -32.80
N ALA A 94 -4.86 -10.78 -32.54
CA ALA A 94 -4.69 -9.73 -33.55
C ALA A 94 -3.69 -8.67 -33.08
N THR A 95 -3.16 -7.89 -34.04
CA THR A 95 -2.40 -6.67 -33.77
C THR A 95 -3.08 -5.49 -34.46
N ILE A 96 -3.59 -4.56 -33.68
CA ILE A 96 -4.20 -3.30 -34.13
C ILE A 96 -3.07 -2.28 -34.37
N PRO A 97 -2.95 -1.67 -35.57
CA PRO A 97 -2.01 -0.58 -35.78
C PRO A 97 -2.38 0.64 -34.93
N VAL A 98 -1.46 1.08 -34.07
CA VAL A 98 -1.66 2.20 -33.13
C VAL A 98 -0.48 3.15 -33.12
N ASN A 99 -0.73 4.42 -32.79
CA ASN A 99 0.35 5.34 -32.43
C ASN A 99 0.75 5.12 -30.97
N THR A 100 2.04 5.27 -30.66
CA THR A 100 2.61 5.15 -29.30
C THR A 100 3.57 6.29 -28.96
N LYS A 101 3.62 7.36 -29.79
CA LYS A 101 4.61 8.44 -29.69
C LYS A 101 3.99 9.84 -29.70
N TYR A 102 4.61 10.76 -28.96
CA TYR A 102 4.41 12.20 -29.12
C TYR A 102 5.61 12.82 -29.83
N THR A 103 5.37 13.89 -30.60
CA THR A 103 6.39 14.69 -31.28
C THR A 103 6.11 16.16 -30.99
N SER A 104 6.95 16.79 -30.17
CA SER A 104 6.77 18.19 -29.79
C SER A 104 6.95 19.15 -30.97
N ALA A 105 6.54 20.41 -30.83
CA ALA A 105 6.78 21.45 -31.85
C ALA A 105 8.28 21.65 -32.22
N GLN A 106 9.20 21.22 -31.35
CA GLN A 106 10.65 21.23 -31.59
C GLN A 106 11.17 19.92 -32.22
N GLY A 107 10.27 19.01 -32.61
CA GLY A 107 10.61 17.71 -33.19
C GLY A 107 11.07 16.65 -32.19
N ARG A 108 10.97 16.90 -30.87
CA ARG A 108 11.38 15.90 -29.86
C ARG A 108 10.36 14.77 -29.80
N VAL A 109 10.79 13.56 -30.16
CA VAL A 109 9.98 12.35 -30.01
C VAL A 109 10.08 11.79 -28.58
N SER A 110 8.96 11.33 -28.01
CA SER A 110 8.91 10.54 -26.78
C SER A 110 7.80 9.50 -26.83
N GLU A 111 7.84 8.54 -25.90
CA GLU A 111 6.70 7.67 -25.63
C GLU A 111 5.44 8.49 -25.29
N ALA A 112 4.29 7.94 -25.66
CA ALA A 112 2.98 8.47 -25.33
C ALA A 112 2.19 7.45 -24.50
N GLU A 113 1.31 7.94 -23.63
CA GLU A 113 0.33 7.10 -22.92
C GLU A 113 -0.71 6.49 -23.87
N GLU A 114 -0.81 6.98 -25.10
CA GLU A 114 -1.73 6.47 -26.10
C GLU A 114 -1.23 5.17 -26.78
N GLY A 115 -2.18 4.46 -27.39
CA GLY A 115 -2.00 3.11 -27.92
C GLY A 115 -3.36 2.41 -28.08
N LEU A 116 -3.43 1.11 -27.84
CA LEU A 116 -4.68 0.38 -27.62
C LEU A 116 -5.03 0.43 -26.12
N LEU A 117 -6.16 1.07 -25.77
CA LEU A 117 -6.43 1.57 -24.42
C LEU A 117 -7.66 0.95 -23.76
N GLY A 118 -8.72 0.77 -24.53
CA GLY A 118 -9.99 0.23 -24.07
C GLY A 118 -10.38 -1.04 -24.81
N LEU A 119 -10.90 -2.00 -24.05
CA LEU A 119 -11.51 -3.24 -24.51
C LEU A 119 -12.83 -3.39 -23.77
N SER A 120 -13.90 -3.75 -24.47
CA SER A 120 -15.09 -4.32 -23.84
C SER A 120 -15.79 -5.32 -24.76
N LEU A 121 -16.44 -6.33 -24.17
CA LEU A 121 -17.31 -7.26 -24.89
C LEU A 121 -18.75 -6.73 -24.88
N ASP A 122 -19.51 -7.00 -25.94
CA ASP A 122 -20.95 -6.71 -25.94
C ASP A 122 -21.68 -7.52 -24.84
N PRO A 123 -22.71 -6.98 -24.17
CA PRO A 123 -23.52 -7.75 -23.22
C PRO A 123 -24.13 -9.05 -23.80
N ASN A 124 -24.30 -9.12 -25.12
CA ASN A 124 -24.77 -10.28 -25.88
C ASN A 124 -23.64 -10.95 -26.71
N PHE A 125 -22.38 -10.86 -26.27
CA PHE A 125 -21.20 -11.42 -26.96
C PHE A 125 -21.36 -12.89 -27.35
N GLU A 126 -22.03 -13.70 -26.52
CA GLU A 126 -22.34 -15.11 -26.80
C GLU A 126 -23.24 -15.33 -28.03
N GLN A 127 -23.94 -14.28 -28.49
CA GLN A 127 -24.85 -14.32 -29.64
C GLN A 127 -24.31 -13.55 -30.86
N ASN A 128 -23.76 -12.35 -30.65
CA ASN A 128 -23.31 -11.47 -31.73
C ASN A 128 -21.79 -11.53 -31.96
N HIS A 129 -21.02 -11.97 -30.96
CA HIS A 129 -19.57 -11.95 -30.88
C HIS A 129 -18.96 -10.57 -31.16
N TRP A 130 -19.62 -9.51 -30.70
CA TRP A 130 -19.14 -8.14 -30.87
C TRP A 130 -18.16 -7.72 -29.78
N MET A 131 -16.99 -7.25 -30.21
CA MET A 131 -15.94 -6.70 -29.36
C MET A 131 -15.74 -5.23 -29.70
N TYR A 132 -15.59 -4.40 -28.66
CA TYR A 132 -15.39 -2.96 -28.79
C TYR A 132 -13.96 -2.61 -28.36
N LEU A 133 -13.24 -1.89 -29.22
CA LEU A 133 -11.86 -1.46 -28.99
C LEU A 133 -11.77 0.07 -29.10
N TYR A 134 -11.10 0.70 -28.12
CA TYR A 134 -10.77 2.12 -28.13
C TYR A 134 -9.25 2.32 -28.21
N TYR A 135 -8.78 2.99 -29.26
CA TYR A 135 -7.34 3.10 -29.54
C TYR A 135 -6.95 4.37 -30.32
N ALA A 136 -5.67 4.71 -30.25
CA ALA A 136 -5.06 5.82 -30.97
C ALA A 136 -4.76 5.47 -32.43
N HIS A 137 -5.35 6.21 -33.37
CA HIS A 137 -5.17 5.98 -34.80
C HIS A 137 -3.69 6.11 -35.20
N PRO A 138 -3.11 5.23 -36.06
CA PRO A 138 -1.66 5.17 -36.25
C PRO A 138 -1.01 6.45 -36.81
N THR A 139 -1.75 7.30 -37.51
CA THR A 139 -1.21 8.52 -38.17
C THR A 139 -1.98 9.78 -37.82
N GLU A 140 -3.28 9.84 -38.13
CA GLU A 140 -4.17 10.96 -37.76
C GLU A 140 -4.26 11.19 -36.25
N LYS A 141 -4.36 12.45 -35.83
CA LYS A 141 -4.44 12.89 -34.42
C LYS A 141 -5.85 12.68 -33.84
N LYS A 142 -6.24 11.41 -33.69
CA LYS A 142 -7.53 11.01 -33.12
C LYS A 142 -7.47 9.64 -32.45
N HIS A 143 -8.35 9.43 -31.49
CA HIS A 143 -8.70 8.10 -31.00
C HIS A 143 -10.00 7.61 -31.65
N LEU A 144 -10.11 6.30 -31.84
CA LEU A 144 -11.24 5.63 -32.45
C LEU A 144 -11.88 4.67 -31.45
N LEU A 145 -13.19 4.80 -31.24
CA LEU A 145 -14.01 3.70 -30.73
C LEU A 145 -14.51 2.88 -31.91
N THR A 146 -14.27 1.57 -31.87
CA THR A 146 -14.56 0.65 -32.97
C THR A 146 -15.25 -0.61 -32.49
N ARG A 147 -16.13 -1.17 -33.31
CA ARG A 147 -16.75 -2.49 -33.10
C ARG A 147 -16.21 -3.49 -34.12
N TRP A 148 -15.94 -4.71 -33.69
CA TRP A 148 -15.44 -5.84 -34.48
C TRP A 148 -16.28 -7.09 -34.22
N GLU A 149 -16.29 -8.04 -35.16
CA GLU A 149 -16.74 -9.41 -34.89
C GLU A 149 -15.52 -10.29 -34.53
N TYR A 150 -15.65 -11.12 -33.50
CA TYR A 150 -14.66 -12.12 -33.11
C TYR A 150 -15.21 -13.53 -33.39
N ARG A 151 -14.62 -14.27 -34.33
CA ARG A 151 -15.06 -15.62 -34.70
C ARG A 151 -13.86 -16.49 -35.05
N ASN A 152 -13.95 -17.79 -34.77
CA ASN A 152 -12.89 -18.77 -35.09
C ASN A 152 -11.50 -18.31 -34.57
N GLU A 153 -11.49 -17.87 -33.31
CA GLU A 153 -10.32 -17.37 -32.57
C GLU A 153 -9.65 -16.09 -33.12
N LYS A 154 -10.29 -15.38 -34.05
CA LYS A 154 -9.73 -14.18 -34.72
C LYS A 154 -10.74 -13.04 -34.80
N LEU A 155 -10.25 -11.81 -34.92
CA LEU A 155 -11.08 -10.71 -35.41
C LEU A 155 -11.40 -10.98 -36.90
N VAL A 156 -12.68 -10.90 -37.26
CA VAL A 156 -13.15 -11.13 -38.63
C VAL A 156 -12.69 -9.97 -39.51
N GLU A 157 -11.98 -10.30 -40.58
CA GLU A 157 -11.48 -9.33 -41.56
C GLU A 157 -12.63 -8.48 -42.12
N ASN A 158 -12.41 -7.17 -42.27
CA ASN A 158 -13.40 -6.20 -42.77
C ASN A 158 -14.69 -6.06 -41.92
N SER A 159 -14.79 -6.70 -40.75
CA SER A 159 -15.95 -6.54 -39.83
C SER A 159 -15.99 -5.19 -39.11
N GLN A 160 -14.85 -4.47 -39.07
CA GLN A 160 -14.67 -3.21 -38.36
C GLN A 160 -15.77 -2.18 -38.69
N LYS A 161 -16.30 -1.55 -37.65
CA LYS A 161 -17.12 -0.34 -37.73
C LYS A 161 -16.50 0.73 -36.84
N VAL A 162 -16.13 1.87 -37.41
CA VAL A 162 -15.77 3.07 -36.64
C VAL A 162 -17.06 3.70 -36.14
N MET A 163 -17.19 3.81 -34.82
CA MET A 163 -18.41 4.30 -34.18
C MET A 163 -18.30 5.76 -33.78
N LEU A 164 -17.19 6.12 -33.12
CA LEU A 164 -16.95 7.46 -32.61
C LEU A 164 -15.47 7.82 -32.78
N GLU A 165 -15.22 9.04 -33.24
CA GLU A 165 -13.87 9.62 -33.30
C GLU A 165 -13.74 10.70 -32.23
N VAL A 166 -12.62 10.70 -31.52
CA VAL A 166 -12.24 11.72 -30.53
C VAL A 166 -10.97 12.39 -31.03
N THR A 167 -11.03 13.68 -31.36
CA THR A 167 -9.84 14.47 -31.76
C THR A 167 -8.83 14.53 -30.61
N THR A 168 -7.55 14.39 -30.93
CA THR A 168 -6.45 14.54 -29.97
C THR A 168 -5.35 15.47 -30.49
N GLN A 169 -4.45 15.89 -29.61
CA GLN A 169 -3.14 16.45 -29.95
C GLN A 169 -2.05 15.39 -29.71
N ARG A 170 -0.90 15.56 -30.36
CA ARG A 170 0.27 14.66 -30.29
C ARG A 170 1.59 15.39 -30.03
N GLU A 171 1.49 16.61 -29.53
CA GLU A 171 2.60 17.50 -29.25
C GLU A 171 3.17 17.25 -27.85
N VAL A 172 2.28 17.02 -26.89
CA VAL A 172 2.61 16.81 -25.48
C VAL A 172 1.84 15.65 -24.88
N CYS A 173 2.47 15.00 -23.90
CA CYS A 173 1.80 14.15 -22.93
C CYS A 173 0.89 15.04 -22.05
N CYS A 174 -0.30 14.60 -21.63
CA CYS A 174 -0.67 13.22 -21.31
C CYS A 174 -2.21 13.00 -21.41
N HIS A 175 -2.71 11.96 -20.72
CA HIS A 175 -4.10 11.68 -20.35
C HIS A 175 -5.03 11.27 -21.49
N THR A 176 -5.29 9.97 -21.57
CA THR A 176 -5.98 9.33 -22.69
C THR A 176 -7.32 8.69 -22.33
N GLY A 177 -7.53 8.33 -21.05
CA GLY A 177 -8.69 7.57 -20.58
C GLY A 177 -8.76 6.17 -21.18
N GLY A 178 -9.94 5.77 -21.67
CA GLY A 178 -10.17 4.48 -22.32
C GLY A 178 -10.77 3.40 -21.43
N GLY A 179 -11.21 3.71 -20.21
CA GLY A 179 -12.07 2.83 -19.44
C GLY A 179 -13.44 2.68 -20.12
N MET A 180 -13.97 1.46 -20.15
CA MET A 180 -15.23 1.13 -20.81
C MET A 180 -16.08 0.24 -19.91
N THR A 181 -17.40 0.48 -19.88
CA THR A 181 -18.37 -0.36 -19.14
C THR A 181 -19.78 -0.17 -19.69
N TRP A 182 -20.74 -1.00 -19.24
CA TRP A 182 -22.11 -1.04 -19.76
C TRP A 182 -23.14 -0.89 -18.66
N ASP A 183 -24.23 -0.16 -18.92
CA ASP A 183 -25.41 -0.19 -18.06
C ASP A 183 -26.36 -1.35 -18.42
N ARG A 184 -27.31 -1.65 -17.51
CA ARG A 184 -28.34 -2.69 -17.69
C ARG A 184 -29.30 -2.43 -18.87
N ALA A 185 -29.24 -1.25 -19.51
CA ALA A 185 -30.02 -0.91 -20.70
C ALA A 185 -29.19 -1.01 -22.00
N GLY A 186 -27.96 -1.53 -21.94
CA GLY A 186 -27.10 -1.73 -23.11
C GLY A 186 -26.40 -0.46 -23.59
N ASN A 187 -26.32 0.59 -22.77
CA ASN A 187 -25.56 1.79 -23.13
C ASN A 187 -24.09 1.60 -22.75
N LEU A 188 -23.21 1.91 -23.69
CA LEU A 188 -21.77 1.88 -23.52
C LEU A 188 -21.29 3.22 -22.95
N TYR A 189 -20.53 3.14 -21.86
CA TYR A 189 -19.80 4.26 -21.28
C TYR A 189 -18.32 4.20 -21.68
N LEU A 190 -17.71 5.36 -21.93
CA LEU A 190 -16.30 5.51 -22.30
C LEU A 190 -15.68 6.70 -21.58
N THR A 191 -14.55 6.50 -20.90
CA THR A 191 -13.76 7.59 -20.31
C THR A 191 -12.81 8.19 -21.35
N VAL A 192 -12.64 9.52 -21.33
CA VAL A 192 -11.77 10.25 -22.26
C VAL A 192 -10.99 11.31 -21.48
N GLY A 193 -9.66 11.21 -21.48
CA GLY A 193 -8.77 12.20 -20.86
C GLY A 193 -8.85 13.59 -21.50
N ASN A 194 -8.39 14.62 -20.78
CA ASN A 194 -8.35 16.01 -21.26
C ASN A 194 -7.39 16.20 -22.45
N ASN A 195 -6.39 15.33 -22.56
CA ASN A 195 -5.38 15.31 -23.61
C ASN A 195 -4.58 16.63 -23.72
N THR A 196 -4.11 17.15 -22.58
CA THR A 196 -3.29 18.36 -22.46
C THR A 196 -1.95 18.11 -21.76
N GLY A 197 -1.06 19.11 -21.78
CA GLY A 197 0.22 19.10 -21.07
C GLY A 197 0.12 18.70 -19.58
N ASN A 198 0.95 17.76 -19.11
CA ASN A 198 1.10 17.53 -17.67
C ASN A 198 2.00 18.58 -17.00
N GLN A 199 1.60 19.09 -15.83
CA GLN A 199 2.28 20.08 -14.98
C GLN A 199 1.83 19.96 -13.50
N GLN A 200 2.47 20.74 -12.63
CA GLN A 200 2.13 20.81 -11.19
C GLN A 200 0.70 21.33 -10.90
N ALA A 201 0.11 22.11 -11.80
CA ALA A 201 -1.23 22.69 -11.64
C ALA A 201 -2.01 22.66 -12.97
N ALA A 202 -3.29 23.02 -12.91
CA ALA A 202 -4.18 23.19 -14.05
C ALA A 202 -3.53 23.94 -15.23
N GLN A 203 -3.80 23.50 -16.47
CA GLN A 203 -3.27 24.13 -17.67
C GLN A 203 -4.31 25.07 -18.27
N THR A 204 -4.05 26.37 -18.22
CA THR A 204 -4.97 27.43 -18.69
C THR A 204 -4.25 28.44 -19.59
N ASP A 205 -3.30 27.96 -20.40
CA ASP A 205 -2.40 28.79 -21.20
C ASP A 205 -3.05 29.25 -22.51
N GLU A 206 -3.84 30.33 -22.42
CA GLU A 206 -4.65 30.88 -23.52
C GLU A 206 -3.84 31.61 -24.63
N ARG A 207 -2.49 31.60 -24.57
CA ARG A 207 -1.64 32.30 -25.54
C ARG A 207 -1.70 31.64 -26.93
N PRO A 208 -1.44 32.39 -28.03
CA PRO A 208 -1.27 31.81 -29.36
C PRO A 208 -0.24 30.67 -29.36
N ASP A 209 -0.51 29.63 -30.14
CA ASP A 209 0.29 28.40 -30.25
C ASP A 209 0.42 27.57 -28.95
N ARG A 210 -0.45 27.80 -27.96
CA ARG A 210 -0.45 27.09 -26.65
C ARG A 210 -1.72 26.28 -26.38
N SER A 211 -2.58 26.03 -27.37
CA SER A 211 -3.85 25.32 -27.20
C SER A 211 -3.73 23.87 -26.68
N SER A 212 -2.57 23.22 -26.84
CA SER A 212 -2.24 21.92 -26.20
C SER A 212 -2.05 22.01 -24.67
N TRP A 213 -2.06 23.22 -24.09
CA TRP A 213 -1.93 23.55 -22.67
C TRP A 213 -3.11 24.40 -22.15
N ASP A 214 -4.30 24.27 -22.74
CA ASP A 214 -5.52 24.94 -22.27
C ASP A 214 -6.66 23.94 -22.04
N ASP A 215 -6.72 23.39 -20.83
CA ASP A 215 -7.78 22.50 -20.36
C ASP A 215 -9.19 23.10 -20.47
N GLN A 216 -9.29 24.43 -20.49
CA GLN A 216 -10.57 25.15 -20.57
C GLN A 216 -11.20 24.96 -21.95
N GLY A 217 -10.39 24.91 -23.02
CA GLY A 217 -10.83 24.60 -24.38
C GLY A 217 -11.29 23.16 -24.57
N HIS A 218 -10.98 22.26 -23.63
CA HIS A 218 -11.17 20.81 -23.77
C HIS A 218 -12.04 20.23 -22.64
N ALA A 219 -11.48 19.98 -21.46
CA ALA A 219 -12.19 19.43 -20.29
C ALA A 219 -13.38 20.31 -19.87
N GLY A 220 -13.16 21.63 -19.80
CA GLY A 220 -14.17 22.64 -19.48
C GLY A 220 -15.10 23.03 -20.63
N ASN A 221 -14.88 22.54 -21.85
CA ASN A 221 -15.69 22.85 -23.03
C ASN A 221 -16.83 21.83 -23.20
N THR A 222 -18.07 22.30 -23.27
CA THR A 222 -19.27 21.45 -23.44
C THR A 222 -19.44 20.90 -24.85
N ASN A 223 -18.70 21.42 -25.82
CA ASN A 223 -18.73 21.03 -27.23
C ASN A 223 -17.50 20.18 -27.65
N ASP A 224 -16.68 19.74 -26.69
CA ASP A 224 -15.53 18.84 -26.91
C ASP A 224 -15.73 17.51 -26.16
N LEU A 225 -15.16 16.41 -26.67
CA LEU A 225 -15.27 15.08 -26.08
C LEU A 225 -14.12 14.74 -25.10
N ARG A 226 -13.07 15.56 -25.03
CA ARG A 226 -11.93 15.36 -24.12
C ARG A 226 -12.24 15.83 -22.70
N GLY A 227 -11.72 15.13 -21.70
CA GLY A 227 -11.99 15.37 -20.28
C GLY A 227 -13.44 15.08 -19.90
N LYS A 228 -14.00 13.99 -20.45
CA LYS A 228 -15.42 13.60 -20.36
C LYS A 228 -15.55 12.11 -20.00
N ILE A 229 -16.70 11.76 -19.41
CA ILE A 229 -17.25 10.41 -19.50
C ILE A 229 -18.41 10.49 -20.49
N LEU A 230 -18.33 9.68 -21.55
CA LEU A 230 -19.33 9.61 -22.60
C LEU A 230 -20.28 8.44 -22.35
N ARG A 231 -21.52 8.54 -22.83
CA ARG A 231 -22.52 7.47 -22.82
C ARG A 231 -23.30 7.46 -24.12
N ILE A 232 -23.25 6.34 -24.84
CA ILE A 232 -23.92 6.13 -26.14
C ILE A 232 -24.65 4.77 -26.15
N HIS A 233 -25.59 4.58 -27.06
CA HIS A 233 -26.21 3.27 -27.31
C HIS A 233 -25.71 2.69 -28.64
N PRO A 234 -24.86 1.65 -28.65
CA PRO A 234 -24.41 1.00 -29.88
C PRO A 234 -25.54 0.38 -30.69
N GLU A 235 -25.54 0.62 -32.01
CA GLU A 235 -26.57 0.10 -32.93
C GLU A 235 -26.03 -1.06 -33.77
N ALA A 236 -26.91 -1.97 -34.19
CA ALA A 236 -26.54 -3.19 -34.90
C ALA A 236 -25.83 -2.94 -36.26
N ASN A 237 -26.13 -1.82 -36.90
CA ASN A 237 -25.47 -1.37 -38.14
C ASN A 237 -24.04 -0.84 -37.94
N GLY A 238 -23.57 -0.67 -36.71
CA GLY A 238 -22.27 -0.06 -36.38
C GLY A 238 -22.29 1.45 -36.16
N THR A 239 -23.47 2.07 -36.12
CA THR A 239 -23.65 3.45 -35.64
C THR A 239 -23.96 3.46 -34.14
N TYR A 240 -24.35 4.61 -33.58
CA TYR A 240 -24.87 4.71 -32.22
C TYR A 240 -26.04 5.69 -32.16
N SER A 241 -26.92 5.52 -31.19
CA SER A 241 -27.91 6.51 -30.78
C SER A 241 -27.53 7.17 -29.44
N ILE A 242 -28.21 8.27 -29.10
CA ILE A 242 -27.97 9.04 -27.87
C ILE A 242 -29.01 8.63 -26.83
N PRO A 243 -28.61 8.07 -25.68
CA PRO A 243 -29.52 7.77 -24.57
C PRO A 243 -30.12 9.03 -23.96
N GLU A 244 -31.36 8.93 -23.46
CA GLU A 244 -31.92 9.97 -22.60
C GLU A 244 -31.18 10.05 -21.26
N GLY A 245 -31.16 11.25 -20.66
CA GLY A 245 -30.51 11.48 -19.38
C GLY A 245 -28.98 11.59 -19.43
N ASN A 246 -28.40 12.02 -20.57
CA ASN A 246 -27.05 12.58 -20.61
C ASN A 246 -27.05 14.04 -20.11
N LEU A 247 -25.87 14.61 -19.84
CA LEU A 247 -25.73 15.95 -19.25
C LEU A 247 -26.33 17.05 -20.13
N PHE A 248 -26.22 16.88 -21.46
CA PHE A 248 -26.77 17.79 -22.45
C PHE A 248 -27.78 17.06 -23.35
N PRO A 249 -29.06 17.46 -23.38
CA PRO A 249 -30.06 16.87 -24.27
C PRO A 249 -29.69 17.00 -25.75
N LYS A 250 -30.00 15.96 -26.55
CA LYS A 250 -29.77 15.95 -28.00
C LYS A 250 -30.39 17.18 -28.67
N GLY A 251 -29.57 17.92 -29.43
CA GLY A 251 -29.97 19.14 -30.13
C GLY A 251 -29.75 20.44 -29.33
N THR A 252 -29.21 20.36 -28.11
CA THR A 252 -28.81 21.56 -27.35
C THR A 252 -27.61 22.23 -28.02
N GLU A 253 -27.75 23.49 -28.42
CA GLU A 253 -26.73 24.25 -29.14
C GLU A 253 -25.42 24.34 -28.32
N LYS A 254 -24.26 24.29 -29.00
CA LYS A 254 -22.92 24.35 -28.38
C LYS A 254 -22.65 23.27 -27.33
N THR A 255 -23.26 22.10 -27.49
CA THR A 255 -23.01 20.94 -26.62
C THR A 255 -22.87 19.64 -27.40
N ARG A 256 -22.12 18.70 -26.85
CA ARG A 256 -22.03 17.30 -27.31
C ARG A 256 -22.98 16.42 -26.48
N PRO A 257 -24.05 15.86 -27.09
CA PRO A 257 -25.04 15.10 -26.34
C PRO A 257 -24.56 13.69 -25.93
N GLU A 258 -23.38 13.28 -26.36
CA GLU A 258 -22.68 12.07 -25.88
C GLU A 258 -22.17 12.20 -24.43
N ILE A 259 -22.05 13.42 -23.90
CA ILE A 259 -21.47 13.69 -22.58
C ILE A 259 -22.42 13.25 -21.46
N TYR A 260 -22.02 12.27 -20.67
CA TYR A 260 -22.67 11.92 -19.41
C TYR A 260 -22.12 12.74 -18.24
N SER A 261 -20.81 12.94 -18.17
CA SER A 261 -20.19 13.89 -17.23
C SER A 261 -18.98 14.59 -17.84
N MET A 262 -18.69 15.79 -17.35
CA MET A 262 -17.61 16.65 -17.83
C MET A 262 -16.71 17.14 -16.70
N GLY A 263 -15.61 17.80 -17.05
CA GLY A 263 -14.71 18.41 -16.07
C GLY A 263 -13.80 17.39 -15.42
N HIS A 264 -13.19 16.52 -16.23
CA HIS A 264 -12.20 15.52 -15.82
C HIS A 264 -10.83 15.80 -16.44
N ARG A 265 -9.76 15.37 -15.79
CA ARG A 265 -8.36 15.43 -16.24
C ARG A 265 -7.98 14.10 -16.90
N ASN A 266 -8.02 13.01 -16.15
CA ASN A 266 -7.70 11.66 -16.60
C ASN A 266 -8.59 10.62 -15.89
N PRO A 267 -9.88 10.49 -16.30
CA PRO A 267 -10.78 9.48 -15.76
C PRO A 267 -10.37 8.10 -16.28
N TRP A 268 -10.00 7.18 -15.39
CA TRP A 268 -9.30 5.95 -15.75
C TRP A 268 -10.20 4.73 -15.89
N ARG A 269 -10.31 3.84 -14.89
CA ARG A 269 -11.26 2.69 -14.94
C ARG A 269 -12.60 3.10 -14.37
N ILE A 270 -13.64 2.75 -15.11
CA ILE A 270 -15.03 3.10 -14.85
C ILE A 270 -15.83 1.83 -14.56
N SER A 271 -16.72 1.90 -13.59
CA SER A 271 -17.71 0.87 -13.31
C SER A 271 -19.08 1.48 -13.06
N ILE A 272 -20.11 0.65 -13.15
CA ILE A 272 -21.48 1.00 -12.81
C ILE A 272 -21.94 0.04 -11.73
N ASP A 273 -22.42 0.59 -10.61
CA ASP A 273 -23.17 -0.19 -9.63
C ASP A 273 -24.44 -0.70 -10.31
N SER A 274 -24.55 -2.03 -10.38
CA SER A 274 -25.62 -2.68 -11.10
C SER A 274 -26.99 -2.35 -10.51
N GLN A 275 -27.10 -2.22 -9.19
CA GLN A 275 -28.36 -2.03 -8.45
C GLN A 275 -28.81 -0.57 -8.46
N THR A 276 -27.91 0.39 -8.24
CA THR A 276 -28.25 1.82 -8.17
C THR A 276 -28.14 2.54 -9.51
N GLY A 277 -27.34 2.01 -10.45
CA GLY A 277 -26.97 2.68 -11.69
C GLY A 277 -25.98 3.83 -11.51
N TYR A 278 -25.38 3.98 -10.33
CA TYR A 278 -24.37 5.01 -10.07
C TYR A 278 -23.05 4.66 -10.77
N VAL A 279 -22.41 5.66 -11.35
CA VAL A 279 -21.14 5.51 -12.07
C VAL A 279 -19.98 5.82 -11.13
N TYR A 280 -18.93 5.00 -11.14
CA TYR A 280 -17.74 5.16 -10.30
C TYR A 280 -16.46 5.11 -11.14
N TRP A 281 -15.44 5.90 -10.79
CA TRP A 281 -14.14 5.87 -11.47
C TRP A 281 -12.98 6.40 -10.62
N GLY A 282 -11.75 6.04 -10.98
CA GLY A 282 -10.54 6.72 -10.51
C GLY A 282 -10.15 7.89 -11.43
N GLU A 283 -9.64 8.98 -10.85
CA GLU A 283 -9.31 10.24 -11.51
C GLU A 283 -7.91 10.70 -11.09
N ILE A 284 -6.97 10.81 -12.04
CA ILE A 284 -5.58 11.20 -11.74
C ILE A 284 -5.43 12.72 -11.83
N GLY A 285 -4.99 13.35 -10.73
CA GLY A 285 -4.81 14.79 -10.60
C GLY A 285 -3.41 15.31 -10.95
N PRO A 286 -3.15 16.62 -10.74
CA PRO A 286 -1.88 17.25 -11.10
C PRO A 286 -0.75 17.00 -10.07
N ASP A 287 0.50 17.28 -10.44
CA ASP A 287 1.68 16.80 -9.69
C ASP A 287 2.18 17.72 -8.55
N ALA A 288 1.45 18.78 -8.16
CA ALA A 288 1.88 19.64 -7.05
C ALA A 288 1.90 18.89 -5.70
N THR A 289 3.05 18.90 -5.04
CA THR A 289 3.26 18.29 -3.70
C THR A 289 2.86 19.18 -2.53
N LYS A 290 2.67 20.48 -2.76
CA LYS A 290 2.30 21.51 -1.77
C LYS A 290 1.47 22.62 -2.40
N ASP A 291 0.71 23.32 -1.57
CA ASP A 291 -0.03 24.52 -1.99
C ASP A 291 0.93 25.66 -2.38
N SER A 292 0.50 26.51 -3.32
CA SER A 292 1.31 27.59 -3.88
C SER A 292 0.45 28.71 -4.47
N GLU A 293 1.08 29.77 -4.96
CA GLU A 293 0.39 30.87 -5.65
C GLU A 293 -0.30 30.45 -6.95
N ILE A 294 0.12 29.34 -7.58
CA ILE A 294 -0.51 28.78 -8.79
C ILE A 294 -1.63 27.78 -8.49
N GLY A 295 -1.92 27.47 -7.23
CA GLY A 295 -3.02 26.59 -6.84
C GLY A 295 -2.74 25.70 -5.63
N PRO A 296 -3.75 24.91 -5.21
CA PRO A 296 -3.56 23.86 -4.20
C PRO A 296 -2.56 22.79 -4.67
N ARG A 297 -2.05 22.01 -3.72
CA ARG A 297 -1.45 20.70 -4.00
C ARG A 297 -2.43 19.85 -4.80
N GLY A 298 -1.95 19.00 -5.70
CA GLY A 298 -2.84 18.12 -6.44
C GLY A 298 -3.44 17.04 -5.54
N TYR A 299 -4.56 16.47 -5.97
CA TYR A 299 -5.18 15.28 -5.38
C TYR A 299 -5.58 14.34 -6.50
N ASP A 300 -5.40 13.04 -6.29
CA ASP A 300 -6.14 12.05 -7.06
C ASP A 300 -7.48 11.81 -6.37
N GLU A 301 -8.46 11.32 -7.13
CA GLU A 301 -9.84 11.16 -6.66
C GLU A 301 -10.39 9.79 -7.03
N MET A 302 -11.23 9.25 -6.15
CA MET A 302 -12.10 8.10 -6.44
C MET A 302 -13.52 8.66 -6.41
N ASN A 303 -14.15 8.77 -7.57
CA ASN A 303 -15.35 9.57 -7.80
C ASN A 303 -16.61 8.74 -8.01
N GLN A 304 -17.76 9.37 -7.73
CA GLN A 304 -19.10 8.81 -7.86
C GLN A 304 -20.02 9.83 -8.56
N ALA A 305 -20.76 9.39 -9.59
CA ALA A 305 -21.81 10.16 -10.22
C ALA A 305 -23.16 9.44 -10.05
N ARG A 306 -24.00 9.97 -9.15
CA ARG A 306 -25.40 9.52 -8.95
C ARG A 306 -26.34 9.98 -10.08
N LYS A 307 -25.87 10.92 -10.90
CA LYS A 307 -26.53 11.53 -12.06
C LYS A 307 -25.48 12.24 -12.93
N PRO A 308 -25.79 12.63 -14.17
CA PRO A 308 -24.94 13.51 -14.98
C PRO A 308 -24.48 14.77 -14.23
N GLY A 309 -23.24 15.22 -14.47
CA GLY A 309 -22.67 16.37 -13.77
C GLY A 309 -21.34 16.87 -14.31
N ASN A 310 -20.90 18.01 -13.76
CA ASN A 310 -19.59 18.61 -13.98
C ASN A 310 -18.71 18.34 -12.75
N PHE A 311 -17.53 17.78 -12.90
CA PHE A 311 -16.61 17.40 -11.82
C PHE A 311 -15.43 18.36 -11.63
N GLY A 312 -15.46 19.50 -12.34
CA GLY A 312 -14.75 20.72 -11.93
C GLY A 312 -13.35 20.95 -12.51
N TRP A 313 -12.66 19.94 -13.04
CA TRP A 313 -11.41 20.17 -13.77
C TRP A 313 -11.66 21.09 -14.99
N PRO A 314 -10.83 22.11 -15.27
CA PRO A 314 -9.53 22.40 -14.66
C PRO A 314 -9.52 23.33 -13.44
N TRP A 315 -10.65 23.93 -13.05
CA TRP A 315 -10.62 25.01 -12.06
C TRP A 315 -10.69 24.53 -10.62
N PHE A 316 -11.03 23.25 -10.39
CA PHE A 316 -11.18 22.65 -9.07
C PHE A 316 -10.53 21.25 -9.02
N VAL A 317 -10.11 20.84 -7.81
CA VAL A 317 -9.62 19.50 -7.48
C VAL A 317 -9.98 19.15 -6.03
N GLY A 318 -10.11 17.86 -5.72
CA GLY A 318 -10.60 17.34 -4.46
C GLY A 318 -11.97 17.93 -4.11
N ASN A 319 -12.21 18.22 -2.83
CA ASN A 319 -13.43 18.89 -2.39
C ASN A 319 -13.48 20.39 -2.80
N ASN A 320 -13.65 20.64 -4.10
CA ASN A 320 -13.76 21.96 -4.74
C ASN A 320 -12.60 22.94 -4.44
N GLN A 321 -11.38 22.45 -4.26
CA GLN A 321 -10.20 23.29 -4.00
C GLN A 321 -9.82 24.02 -5.29
N ALA A 322 -10.05 25.32 -5.33
CA ALA A 322 -9.99 26.09 -6.57
C ALA A 322 -8.58 26.55 -6.95
N PHE A 323 -8.20 26.34 -8.21
CA PHE A 323 -7.05 26.97 -8.86
C PHE A 323 -7.38 28.43 -9.20
N PRO A 324 -6.42 29.37 -9.07
CA PRO A 324 -6.56 30.70 -9.67
C PRO A 324 -6.50 30.58 -11.19
N VAL A 325 -7.21 31.44 -11.91
CA VAL A 325 -6.93 31.64 -13.35
C VAL A 325 -5.53 32.25 -13.45
N TYR A 326 -4.62 31.67 -14.24
CA TYR A 326 -3.24 32.15 -14.29
C TYR A 326 -3.01 33.01 -15.54
N ASP A 327 -2.52 34.24 -15.35
CA ASP A 327 -2.12 35.13 -16.43
C ASP A 327 -0.70 34.76 -16.87
N TYR A 328 -0.58 33.88 -17.89
CA TYR A 328 0.72 33.41 -18.40
C TYR A 328 1.53 34.50 -19.12
N ALA A 329 0.91 35.60 -19.53
CA ALA A 329 1.62 36.72 -20.15
C ALA A 329 2.34 37.57 -19.09
N ASN A 330 1.64 37.89 -17.99
CA ASN A 330 2.18 38.70 -16.90
C ASN A 330 2.73 37.87 -15.71
N LYS A 331 2.66 36.53 -15.80
CA LYS A 331 3.14 35.55 -14.81
C LYS A 331 2.57 35.77 -13.40
N LYS A 332 1.26 35.95 -13.28
CA LYS A 332 0.58 36.19 -12.00
C LYS A 332 -0.73 35.39 -11.89
N PRO A 333 -1.10 34.93 -10.68
CA PRO A 333 -2.45 34.44 -10.43
C PRO A 333 -3.47 35.59 -10.48
N LEU A 334 -4.68 35.27 -10.97
CA LEU A 334 -5.88 36.10 -10.93
C LEU A 334 -6.91 35.47 -9.98
N GLU A 335 -8.16 35.94 -10.05
CA GLU A 335 -9.24 35.41 -9.23
C GLU A 335 -9.55 33.93 -9.52
N LYS A 336 -10.03 33.24 -8.49
CA LYS A 336 -10.52 31.86 -8.55
C LYS A 336 -11.97 31.85 -9.03
N LYS A 337 -12.41 30.78 -9.73
CA LYS A 337 -13.81 30.65 -10.17
C LYS A 337 -14.73 30.21 -9.04
N ASP A 338 -16.01 30.55 -9.13
CA ASP A 338 -17.07 30.04 -8.24
C ASP A 338 -17.49 28.62 -8.69
N PRO A 339 -17.38 27.58 -7.81
CA PRO A 339 -17.81 26.22 -8.13
C PRO A 339 -19.33 26.11 -8.39
N LYS A 340 -20.14 27.05 -7.90
CA LYS A 340 -21.60 27.08 -8.13
C LYS A 340 -21.99 27.71 -9.47
N ASN A 341 -21.16 28.61 -10.00
CA ASN A 341 -21.41 29.31 -11.26
C ASN A 341 -20.13 29.40 -12.13
N PRO A 342 -19.52 28.27 -12.52
CA PRO A 342 -18.28 28.28 -13.30
C PRO A 342 -18.49 28.91 -14.69
N VAL A 343 -17.57 29.81 -15.07
CA VAL A 343 -17.61 30.55 -16.34
C VAL A 343 -16.36 30.25 -17.16
N ASN A 344 -16.54 29.72 -18.37
CA ASN A 344 -15.49 29.39 -19.32
C ASN A 344 -15.37 30.45 -20.42
N ASN A 345 -14.38 31.33 -20.26
CA ASN A 345 -14.08 32.43 -21.18
C ASN A 345 -12.85 32.16 -22.07
N SER A 346 -12.31 30.94 -22.09
CA SER A 346 -11.13 30.63 -22.92
C SER A 346 -11.41 30.94 -24.40
N PRO A 347 -10.44 31.49 -25.15
CA PRO A 347 -10.57 31.71 -26.59
C PRO A 347 -10.73 30.39 -27.37
N ASN A 348 -10.40 29.24 -26.77
CA ASN A 348 -10.57 27.91 -27.35
C ASN A 348 -11.92 27.27 -26.99
N ASN A 349 -12.77 27.92 -26.18
CA ASN A 349 -14.08 27.38 -25.82
C ASN A 349 -15.10 27.55 -26.96
N THR A 350 -15.46 26.45 -27.60
CA THR A 350 -16.52 26.38 -28.64
C THR A 350 -17.90 26.00 -28.07
N GLY A 351 -18.00 25.86 -26.75
CA GLY A 351 -19.19 25.42 -26.02
C GLY A 351 -19.96 26.55 -25.33
N LEU A 352 -20.60 26.20 -24.21
CA LEU A 352 -21.29 27.13 -23.33
C LEU A 352 -20.27 27.94 -22.51
N THR A 353 -20.54 29.23 -22.36
CA THR A 353 -19.75 30.14 -21.50
C THR A 353 -20.11 29.97 -20.02
N LYS A 354 -21.38 29.72 -19.71
CA LYS A 354 -21.86 29.41 -18.35
C LYS A 354 -22.02 27.90 -18.21
N LEU A 355 -21.29 27.30 -17.28
CA LEU A 355 -21.25 25.85 -17.10
C LEU A 355 -22.17 25.40 -15.96
N PRO A 356 -22.57 24.11 -15.92
CA PRO A 356 -23.24 23.53 -14.76
C PRO A 356 -22.39 23.64 -13.49
N PRO A 357 -23.00 23.77 -12.30
CA PRO A 357 -22.29 23.75 -11.01
C PRO A 357 -21.50 22.44 -10.85
N THR A 358 -20.41 22.51 -10.09
CA THR A 358 -19.58 21.34 -9.81
C THR A 358 -20.27 20.37 -8.85
N ALA A 359 -20.03 19.08 -9.08
CA ALA A 359 -20.29 18.00 -8.14
C ALA A 359 -19.08 17.81 -7.22
N PRO A 360 -19.27 17.38 -5.96
CA PRO A 360 -18.16 17.07 -5.06
C PRO A 360 -17.49 15.75 -5.44
N SER A 361 -16.16 15.69 -5.29
CA SER A 361 -15.40 14.44 -5.36
C SER A 361 -15.72 13.55 -4.15
N PHE A 362 -15.73 12.23 -4.35
CA PHE A 362 -16.26 11.29 -3.35
C PHE A 362 -15.20 10.86 -2.32
N ILE A 363 -13.99 10.54 -2.77
CA ILE A 363 -12.77 10.36 -1.95
C ILE A 363 -11.63 11.06 -2.69
N TYR A 364 -10.73 11.76 -1.98
CA TYR A 364 -9.62 12.49 -2.60
C TYR A 364 -8.35 12.48 -1.72
N TYR A 365 -7.16 12.38 -2.32
CA TYR A 365 -5.91 12.20 -1.55
C TYR A 365 -4.62 12.82 -2.13
N PRO A 366 -3.76 13.43 -1.28
CA PRO A 366 -2.49 14.01 -1.70
C PRO A 366 -1.37 12.95 -1.85
N TYR A 367 -0.19 13.37 -2.35
CA TYR A 367 1.06 12.59 -2.20
C TYR A 367 1.46 12.41 -0.72
N ALA A 368 1.13 13.40 0.11
CA ALA A 368 1.29 13.37 1.56
C ALA A 368 0.18 12.53 2.24
N VAL A 369 0.16 12.51 3.57
CA VAL A 369 -0.94 11.89 4.35
C VAL A 369 -2.25 12.62 4.02
N SER A 370 -3.30 11.85 3.73
CA SER A 370 -4.67 12.38 3.70
C SER A 370 -5.22 12.46 5.11
N GLU A 371 -5.66 13.65 5.54
CA GLU A 371 -6.25 13.85 6.87
C GLU A 371 -7.65 13.22 6.98
N GLU A 372 -8.41 13.21 5.88
CA GLU A 372 -9.76 12.65 5.82
C GLU A 372 -9.77 11.15 5.50
N PHE A 373 -8.81 10.68 4.69
CA PHE A 373 -8.72 9.29 4.22
C PHE A 373 -7.34 8.65 4.48
N PRO A 374 -6.84 8.60 5.73
CA PRO A 374 -5.45 8.23 6.02
C PRO A 374 -5.03 6.82 5.51
N LEU A 375 -5.99 5.90 5.37
CA LEU A 375 -5.74 4.52 4.91
C LEU A 375 -5.21 4.44 3.46
N VAL A 376 -5.43 5.46 2.62
CA VAL A 376 -4.90 5.52 1.23
C VAL A 376 -3.37 5.62 1.17
N GLY A 377 -2.71 5.92 2.29
CA GLY A 377 -1.25 6.01 2.41
C GLY A 377 -0.65 7.29 1.83
N THR A 378 0.64 7.21 1.49
CA THR A 378 1.46 8.31 0.96
C THR A 378 2.36 7.83 -0.18
N GLY A 379 3.07 8.74 -0.85
CA GLY A 379 3.92 8.45 -2.01
C GLY A 379 3.20 8.75 -3.32
N SER A 380 3.74 8.28 -4.44
CA SER A 380 3.08 8.36 -5.75
C SER A 380 1.66 7.80 -5.69
N ARG A 381 0.83 8.22 -6.63
CA ARG A 381 -0.60 7.94 -6.71
C ARG A 381 -1.00 7.82 -8.17
N SER A 382 -2.01 7.01 -8.42
CA SER A 382 -2.69 6.93 -9.71
C SER A 382 -4.02 6.22 -9.46
N ALA A 383 -5.03 7.01 -9.13
CA ALA A 383 -6.37 6.50 -8.84
C ALA A 383 -6.94 5.75 -10.05
N THR A 384 -7.06 4.42 -9.93
CA THR A 384 -7.49 3.55 -11.02
C THR A 384 -9.00 3.36 -11.02
N GLY A 385 -9.59 3.07 -9.85
CA GLY A 385 -11.00 2.68 -9.70
C GLY A 385 -11.16 1.17 -9.49
N GLY A 386 -12.32 0.63 -9.87
CA GLY A 386 -12.63 -0.80 -9.76
C GLY A 386 -14.14 -1.09 -9.62
N PRO A 387 -14.56 -2.34 -9.39
CA PRO A 387 -15.97 -2.76 -9.45
C PRO A 387 -16.72 -2.59 -8.12
N VAL A 388 -18.04 -2.38 -8.18
CA VAL A 388 -18.93 -2.55 -7.02
C VAL A 388 -19.40 -4.00 -6.96
N TYR A 389 -19.34 -4.63 -5.79
CA TYR A 389 -19.72 -6.05 -5.66
C TYR A 389 -21.18 -6.23 -5.22
N HIS A 390 -21.93 -7.00 -6.01
CA HIS A 390 -23.23 -7.54 -5.62
C HIS A 390 -23.28 -9.04 -5.88
N GLN A 391 -23.50 -9.83 -4.84
CA GLN A 391 -23.65 -11.28 -4.93
C GLN A 391 -24.80 -11.69 -5.87
N THR A 392 -25.79 -10.82 -6.05
CA THR A 392 -26.93 -11.04 -6.95
C THR A 392 -26.59 -10.97 -8.44
N ASP A 393 -25.44 -10.42 -8.83
CA ASP A 393 -24.95 -10.45 -10.21
C ASP A 393 -24.24 -11.78 -10.53
N PHE A 394 -23.80 -12.54 -9.51
CA PHE A 394 -23.04 -13.80 -9.63
C PHE A 394 -23.88 -15.04 -9.31
N LYS A 395 -25.14 -15.08 -9.76
CA LYS A 395 -26.06 -16.21 -9.53
C LYS A 395 -25.57 -17.47 -10.21
N GLY A 396 -25.30 -18.52 -9.41
CA GLY A 396 -24.76 -19.79 -9.90
C GLY A 396 -23.26 -19.77 -10.19
N ALA A 397 -22.56 -18.68 -9.86
CA ALA A 397 -21.11 -18.61 -9.91
C ALA A 397 -20.46 -19.65 -8.99
N LYS A 398 -19.23 -20.06 -9.34
CA LYS A 398 -18.52 -21.13 -8.64
C LYS A 398 -17.99 -20.68 -7.27
N ARG A 399 -17.51 -19.44 -7.17
CA ARG A 399 -16.86 -18.86 -5.99
C ARG A 399 -17.26 -17.39 -5.79
N PRO A 400 -18.57 -17.06 -5.68
CA PRO A 400 -18.99 -15.70 -5.38
C PRO A 400 -18.37 -15.26 -4.05
N TRP A 401 -17.80 -14.06 -4.03
CA TRP A 401 -17.28 -13.43 -2.81
C TRP A 401 -18.36 -13.34 -1.70
N PRO A 402 -17.94 -13.30 -0.42
CA PRO A 402 -18.89 -13.37 0.69
C PRO A 402 -19.73 -12.10 0.81
N ALA A 403 -20.94 -12.24 1.36
CA ALA A 403 -21.91 -11.17 1.57
C ALA A 403 -21.39 -9.97 2.40
N TYR A 404 -20.22 -10.09 3.04
CA TYR A 404 -19.51 -8.96 3.66
C TYR A 404 -19.15 -7.84 2.68
N TYR A 405 -18.95 -8.16 1.40
CA TYR A 405 -18.62 -7.18 0.37
C TYR A 405 -19.85 -6.68 -0.40
N GLU A 406 -21.07 -7.12 -0.06
CA GLU A 406 -22.30 -6.68 -0.73
C GLU A 406 -22.46 -5.16 -0.67
N GLY A 407 -22.62 -4.53 -1.84
CA GLY A 407 -22.73 -3.08 -1.99
C GLY A 407 -21.45 -2.29 -1.69
N LYS A 408 -20.31 -2.95 -1.47
CA LYS A 408 -19.02 -2.26 -1.32
C LYS A 408 -18.40 -1.97 -2.67
N TRP A 409 -17.74 -0.82 -2.79
CA TRP A 409 -16.94 -0.47 -3.96
C TRP A 409 -15.49 -0.91 -3.75
N LEU A 410 -14.98 -1.78 -4.62
CA LEU A 410 -13.60 -2.25 -4.60
C LEU A 410 -12.76 -1.30 -5.46
N ILE A 411 -11.78 -0.63 -4.85
CA ILE A 411 -10.91 0.36 -5.50
C ILE A 411 -9.45 -0.02 -5.38
N THR A 412 -8.66 0.39 -6.37
CA THR A 412 -7.20 0.26 -6.36
C THR A 412 -6.50 1.54 -6.80
N ASP A 413 -5.30 1.76 -6.27
CA ASP A 413 -4.35 2.77 -6.75
C ASP A 413 -3.19 2.04 -7.43
N PHE A 414 -2.88 2.44 -8.66
CA PHE A 414 -1.86 1.82 -9.49
C PHE A 414 -0.47 1.99 -8.89
N SER A 415 -0.10 3.20 -8.46
CA SER A 415 1.24 3.47 -7.92
C SER A 415 1.46 2.85 -6.53
N ARG A 416 0.40 2.77 -5.72
CA ARG A 416 0.46 2.31 -4.31
C ARG A 416 0.13 0.83 -4.12
N GLY A 417 -0.23 0.10 -5.18
CA GLY A 417 -0.38 -1.36 -5.18
C GLY A 417 -1.31 -1.89 -4.09
N TRP A 418 -2.43 -1.21 -3.83
CA TRP A 418 -3.38 -1.60 -2.79
C TRP A 418 -4.79 -1.85 -3.32
N ILE A 419 -5.55 -2.68 -2.62
CA ILE A 419 -6.98 -2.90 -2.88
C ILE A 419 -7.76 -2.60 -1.59
N MET A 420 -8.71 -1.67 -1.69
CA MET A 420 -9.61 -1.31 -0.59
C MET A 420 -11.07 -1.65 -0.94
N ALA A 421 -11.85 -2.05 0.06
CA ALA A 421 -13.30 -2.04 -0.01
C ALA A 421 -13.84 -0.77 0.67
N VAL A 422 -14.55 0.06 -0.07
CA VAL A 422 -15.27 1.22 0.44
C VAL A 422 -16.68 0.79 0.81
N SER A 423 -17.04 0.98 2.07
CA SER A 423 -18.39 0.80 2.60
C SER A 423 -19.18 2.10 2.47
N MET A 424 -20.42 1.99 2.03
CA MET A 424 -21.35 3.12 1.87
C MET A 424 -22.57 2.99 2.79
N ASP A 425 -23.29 4.08 3.01
CA ASP A 425 -24.62 4.05 3.60
C ASP A 425 -25.71 3.76 2.55
N ALA A 426 -26.99 3.72 2.97
CA ALA A 426 -28.11 3.38 2.09
C ALA A 426 -28.35 4.44 0.99
N GLU A 427 -27.88 5.67 1.22
CA GLU A 427 -27.94 6.79 0.30
C GLU A 427 -26.73 6.84 -0.65
N GLY A 428 -25.75 5.94 -0.48
CA GLY A 428 -24.54 5.84 -1.29
C GLY A 428 -23.43 6.83 -0.88
N ASN A 429 -23.47 7.38 0.33
CA ASN A 429 -22.39 8.23 0.87
C ASN A 429 -21.28 7.38 1.46
N TYR A 430 -20.05 7.92 1.51
CA TYR A 430 -18.91 7.27 2.14
C TYR A 430 -19.16 7.04 3.63
N LYS A 431 -18.89 5.82 4.11
CA LYS A 431 -18.99 5.44 5.53
C LYS A 431 -17.64 5.03 6.13
N SER A 432 -16.90 4.18 5.42
CA SER A 432 -15.56 3.71 5.82
C SER A 432 -14.86 3.03 4.64
N MET A 433 -13.54 2.79 4.77
CA MET A 433 -12.80 1.91 3.87
C MET A 433 -11.90 0.95 4.66
N GLU A 434 -11.50 -0.15 4.02
CA GLU A 434 -10.64 -1.17 4.61
C GLU A 434 -9.79 -1.87 3.54
N ARG A 435 -8.59 -2.36 3.91
CA ARG A 435 -7.80 -3.24 3.03
C ARG A 435 -8.53 -4.57 2.84
N VAL A 436 -8.65 -5.04 1.61
CA VAL A 436 -9.25 -6.35 1.29
C VAL A 436 -8.24 -7.46 1.59
N LEU A 437 -7.04 -7.35 1.01
CA LEU A 437 -5.94 -8.32 1.11
C LEU A 437 -4.64 -7.58 1.47
N PRO A 438 -4.37 -7.26 2.76
CA PRO A 438 -3.18 -6.52 3.13
C PRO A 438 -1.86 -7.24 2.83
N GLY A 439 -1.84 -8.58 2.74
CA GLY A 439 -0.66 -9.38 2.37
C GLY A 439 -0.50 -9.62 0.86
N TYR A 440 -1.45 -9.21 0.03
CA TYR A 440 -1.33 -9.24 -1.44
C TYR A 440 -1.02 -7.84 -1.97
N HIS A 441 0.16 -7.69 -2.58
CA HIS A 441 0.63 -6.45 -3.20
C HIS A 441 0.66 -6.62 -4.73
N PRO A 442 -0.43 -6.27 -5.45
CA PRO A 442 -0.40 -6.22 -6.91
C PRO A 442 0.61 -5.18 -7.40
N VAL A 443 1.40 -5.53 -8.41
CA VAL A 443 2.33 -4.64 -9.09
C VAL A 443 1.57 -3.83 -10.12
N GLU A 444 1.34 -2.56 -9.81
CA GLU A 444 0.75 -1.60 -10.75
C GLU A 444 -0.60 -2.07 -11.33
N PRO A 445 -1.61 -2.31 -10.46
CA PRO A 445 -2.93 -2.76 -10.86
C PRO A 445 -3.63 -1.70 -11.73
N ILE A 446 -3.76 -1.98 -13.03
CA ILE A 446 -4.27 -1.03 -14.04
C ILE A 446 -5.73 -1.28 -14.45
N ASP A 447 -6.26 -2.45 -14.13
CA ASP A 447 -7.66 -2.82 -14.30
C ASP A 447 -8.08 -3.89 -13.26
N MET A 448 -9.32 -3.83 -12.79
CA MET A 448 -9.91 -4.83 -11.89
C MET A 448 -11.39 -5.05 -12.22
N LYS A 449 -11.80 -6.31 -12.36
CA LYS A 449 -13.18 -6.71 -12.70
C LYS A 449 -13.52 -8.03 -12.03
N PHE A 450 -14.80 -8.29 -11.79
CA PHE A 450 -15.26 -9.62 -11.40
C PHE A 450 -15.51 -10.48 -12.64
N GLY A 451 -15.07 -11.74 -12.58
CA GLY A 451 -15.36 -12.75 -13.60
C GLY A 451 -16.73 -13.40 -13.38
N PRO A 452 -17.27 -14.10 -14.40
CA PRO A 452 -18.54 -14.82 -14.30
C PRO A 452 -18.47 -16.04 -13.35
N ASP A 453 -17.27 -16.48 -12.96
CA ASP A 453 -17.06 -17.50 -11.92
C ASP A 453 -17.17 -16.95 -10.48
N GLY A 454 -17.35 -15.64 -10.32
CA GLY A 454 -17.58 -14.95 -9.04
C GLY A 454 -16.31 -14.43 -8.36
N ASP A 455 -15.14 -14.68 -8.95
CA ASP A 455 -13.85 -14.23 -8.46
C ASP A 455 -13.49 -12.84 -8.98
N MET A 456 -12.64 -12.12 -8.26
CA MET A 456 -12.09 -10.84 -8.74
C MET A 456 -10.80 -11.10 -9.54
N TYR A 457 -10.67 -10.45 -10.68
CA TYR A 457 -9.49 -10.48 -11.54
C TYR A 457 -8.79 -9.11 -11.46
N VAL A 458 -7.46 -9.13 -11.44
CA VAL A 458 -6.59 -7.96 -11.35
C VAL A 458 -5.56 -8.03 -12.47
N LEU A 459 -5.47 -6.99 -13.29
CA LEU A 459 -4.46 -6.84 -14.32
C LEU A 459 -3.32 -5.98 -13.77
N GLU A 460 -2.14 -6.59 -13.63
CA GLU A 460 -0.91 -5.96 -13.16
C GLU A 460 -0.07 -5.52 -14.36
N TYR A 461 0.19 -4.21 -14.48
CA TYR A 461 0.95 -3.62 -15.58
C TYR A 461 2.44 -4.00 -15.53
N GLY A 462 2.96 -4.34 -14.35
CA GLY A 462 4.37 -4.65 -14.11
C GLY A 462 5.25 -3.40 -13.95
N SER A 463 6.51 -3.58 -13.57
CA SER A 463 7.35 -2.45 -13.06
C SER A 463 8.06 -1.59 -14.12
N ASN A 464 7.94 -1.91 -15.41
CA ASN A 464 8.65 -1.19 -16.48
C ASN A 464 7.69 -0.35 -17.34
N TRP A 465 7.50 0.92 -16.98
CA TRP A 465 6.73 1.85 -17.80
C TRP A 465 7.27 1.99 -19.22
N PHE A 466 6.35 1.96 -20.19
CA PHE A 466 6.61 1.99 -21.63
C PHE A 466 7.46 0.83 -22.16
N ARG A 467 7.52 -0.29 -21.43
CA ARG A 467 8.28 -1.50 -21.79
C ARG A 467 7.58 -2.77 -21.29
N LYS A 468 8.07 -3.90 -21.77
CA LYS A 468 7.68 -5.21 -21.25
C LYS A 468 8.19 -5.40 -19.82
N SER A 469 7.42 -6.09 -19.00
CA SER A 469 7.83 -6.45 -17.64
C SER A 469 7.58 -7.93 -17.39
N ASP A 470 8.59 -8.65 -16.92
CA ASP A 470 8.49 -10.08 -16.57
C ASP A 470 7.44 -10.33 -15.45
N ASN A 471 7.09 -9.29 -14.68
CA ASN A 471 6.06 -9.29 -13.65
C ASN A 471 4.71 -8.67 -14.08
N ALA A 472 4.52 -8.33 -15.36
CA ALA A 472 3.21 -7.94 -15.89
C ALA A 472 2.34 -9.18 -16.10
N ARG A 473 1.13 -9.19 -15.53
CA ARG A 473 0.33 -10.43 -15.39
C ARG A 473 -1.16 -10.19 -15.19
N LEU A 474 -1.97 -11.20 -15.51
CA LEU A 474 -3.38 -11.29 -15.10
C LEU A 474 -3.48 -12.27 -13.93
N VAL A 475 -4.05 -11.81 -12.81
CA VAL A 475 -4.22 -12.59 -11.58
C VAL A 475 -5.71 -12.73 -11.26
N ARG A 476 -6.16 -13.94 -10.91
CA ARG A 476 -7.48 -14.19 -10.33
C ARG A 476 -7.37 -14.41 -8.83
N ILE A 477 -8.17 -13.71 -8.05
CA ILE A 477 -8.29 -13.84 -6.60
C ILE A 477 -9.47 -14.77 -6.32
N GLU A 478 -9.16 -16.05 -6.14
CA GLU A 478 -10.16 -17.09 -5.84
C GLU A 478 -10.65 -16.98 -4.39
N TYR A 479 -11.96 -16.94 -4.16
CA TYR A 479 -12.52 -17.03 -2.80
C TYR A 479 -12.90 -18.47 -2.42
N ASN A 480 -12.46 -18.91 -1.24
CA ASN A 480 -12.81 -20.20 -0.66
C ASN A 480 -13.74 -20.06 0.56
N SER A 481 -15.04 -20.28 0.31
CA SER A 481 -16.09 -20.38 1.33
C SER A 481 -16.12 -21.72 2.08
N GLY A 482 -15.49 -22.76 1.53
CA GLY A 482 -15.46 -24.10 2.11
C GLY A 482 -14.22 -24.35 2.95
N ASN A 483 -13.85 -25.63 3.04
CA ASN A 483 -12.63 -26.10 3.68
C ASN A 483 -11.39 -25.51 3.00
N ARG A 484 -10.50 -24.87 3.77
CA ARG A 484 -9.22 -24.37 3.28
C ARG A 484 -8.21 -25.50 3.13
N LYS A 485 -7.22 -25.29 2.26
CA LYS A 485 -6.07 -26.18 2.20
C LYS A 485 -5.19 -25.94 3.44
N PRO A 486 -4.60 -26.98 4.04
CA PRO A 486 -3.64 -26.81 5.13
C PRO A 486 -2.50 -25.87 4.77
N ILE A 487 -2.09 -25.03 5.71
CA ILE A 487 -0.81 -24.32 5.64
C ILE A 487 0.28 -25.35 5.96
N VAL A 488 1.18 -25.58 5.02
CA VAL A 488 2.31 -26.50 5.20
C VAL A 488 3.54 -25.72 5.65
N GLN A 489 4.04 -26.07 6.83
CA GLN A 489 5.35 -25.66 7.31
C GLN A 489 6.25 -26.90 7.30
N ALA A 490 6.99 -27.06 6.22
CA ALA A 490 8.03 -28.05 6.07
C ALA A 490 9.36 -27.46 6.59
N SER A 491 9.93 -28.10 7.61
CA SER A 491 11.23 -27.74 8.18
C SER A 491 12.07 -29.00 8.41
N VAL A 492 13.31 -28.81 8.88
CA VAL A 492 14.14 -29.91 9.36
C VAL A 492 14.82 -29.51 10.67
N ALA A 493 14.81 -30.44 11.63
CA ALA A 493 15.51 -30.34 12.88
C ALA A 493 16.70 -31.31 12.88
N THR A 494 17.90 -30.76 13.02
CA THR A 494 19.15 -31.49 13.23
C THR A 494 19.48 -31.55 14.72
N ASP A 495 20.34 -32.47 15.14
CA ASP A 495 20.91 -32.52 16.51
C ASP A 495 21.81 -31.30 16.83
N ARG A 496 22.04 -30.45 15.83
CA ARG A 496 22.83 -29.21 15.86
C ARG A 496 22.08 -28.11 15.11
N ALA A 497 21.71 -27.02 15.80
CA ALA A 497 21.26 -25.73 15.24
C ALA A 497 20.60 -25.74 13.83
N SER A 498 19.42 -26.35 13.73
CA SER A 498 18.34 -26.07 12.75
C SER A 498 18.73 -25.60 11.34
N LYS A 499 19.58 -26.33 10.61
CA LYS A 499 19.91 -26.03 9.19
C LYS A 499 19.83 -27.28 8.32
N PRO A 500 19.40 -27.16 7.05
CA PRO A 500 19.13 -28.30 6.18
C PRO A 500 20.39 -28.84 5.49
N GLY A 501 21.45 -29.10 6.25
CA GLY A 501 22.64 -29.78 5.74
C GLY A 501 23.67 -30.10 6.82
N GLY A 502 24.61 -30.97 6.49
CA GLY A 502 25.60 -31.51 7.43
C GLY A 502 26.40 -32.66 6.84
N THR A 503 27.52 -32.99 7.50
CA THR A 503 28.40 -34.09 7.10
C THR A 503 27.73 -35.46 7.15
N LEU A 504 28.23 -36.40 6.36
CA LEU A 504 27.75 -37.78 6.36
C LEU A 504 28.24 -38.58 7.58
N PRO A 505 27.44 -39.52 8.12
CA PRO A 505 26.02 -39.73 7.82
C PRO A 505 25.16 -38.61 8.43
N LEU A 506 24.44 -37.87 7.60
CA LEU A 506 23.61 -36.76 8.05
C LEU A 506 22.31 -37.32 8.64
N ARG A 507 22.13 -37.18 9.95
CA ARG A 507 20.91 -37.53 10.68
C ARG A 507 20.10 -36.27 10.93
N LEU A 508 18.83 -36.28 10.56
CA LEU A 508 17.89 -35.19 10.83
C LEU A 508 16.48 -35.72 11.01
N THR A 509 15.64 -34.93 11.65
CA THR A 509 14.19 -35.10 11.71
C THR A 509 13.58 -34.14 10.71
N LEU A 510 12.83 -34.64 9.71
CA LEU A 510 11.93 -33.77 8.96
C LEU A 510 10.84 -33.34 9.93
N SER A 511 10.43 -32.07 9.93
CA SER A 511 9.41 -31.57 10.86
C SER A 511 8.30 -30.83 10.11
N ALA A 512 7.06 -31.22 10.41
CA ALA A 512 5.85 -30.55 9.98
C ALA A 512 5.36 -29.50 11.00
N ASP A 513 6.13 -29.23 12.06
CA ASP A 513 5.71 -28.34 13.16
C ASP A 513 5.47 -26.92 12.64
N GLY A 514 4.34 -26.33 13.03
CA GLY A 514 3.83 -25.08 12.47
C GLY A 514 2.93 -25.26 11.24
N SER A 515 2.84 -26.47 10.67
CA SER A 515 1.76 -26.80 9.75
C SER A 515 0.44 -26.77 10.51
N LYS A 516 -0.56 -26.12 9.94
CA LYS A 516 -1.88 -25.98 10.57
C LYS A 516 -2.95 -25.98 9.50
N ASP A 517 -4.11 -26.51 9.87
CA ASP A 517 -5.33 -26.11 9.19
C ASP A 517 -5.90 -24.86 9.88
N ASN A 518 -6.51 -23.96 9.09
CA ASN A 518 -7.09 -22.73 9.61
C ASN A 518 -8.59 -22.89 9.95
N ASP A 519 -9.26 -23.96 9.48
CA ASP A 519 -10.65 -24.31 9.83
C ASP A 519 -10.73 -25.20 11.08
N GLY A 520 -9.59 -25.77 11.52
CA GLY A 520 -9.43 -26.56 12.74
C GLY A 520 -9.41 -28.08 12.51
N ASP A 521 -9.32 -28.51 11.26
CA ASP A 521 -9.36 -29.94 10.89
C ASP A 521 -8.13 -30.72 11.32
N ALA A 522 -8.32 -32.03 11.51
CA ALA A 522 -7.23 -32.95 11.80
C ALA A 522 -6.38 -33.19 10.53
N LEU A 523 -5.06 -33.20 10.71
CA LEU A 523 -4.08 -33.28 9.62
C LEU A 523 -3.43 -34.65 9.50
N SER A 524 -3.25 -35.09 8.26
CA SER A 524 -2.43 -36.23 7.86
C SER A 524 -1.21 -35.75 7.06
N TYR A 525 -0.10 -36.49 7.15
CA TYR A 525 1.21 -36.05 6.68
C TYR A 525 1.85 -37.10 5.77
N GLN A 526 2.46 -36.67 4.68
CA GLN A 526 3.30 -37.51 3.83
C GLN A 526 4.57 -36.76 3.45
N TRP A 527 5.73 -37.32 3.81
CA TRP A 527 7.02 -36.84 3.33
C TRP A 527 7.53 -37.70 2.18
N LYS A 528 7.92 -37.07 1.07
CA LYS A 528 8.58 -37.70 -0.07
C LYS A 528 9.97 -37.10 -0.27
N VAL A 529 11.00 -37.91 -0.06
CA VAL A 529 12.41 -37.49 -0.21
C VAL A 529 12.97 -38.01 -1.52
N THR A 530 13.46 -37.11 -2.38
CA THR A 530 14.01 -37.43 -3.71
C THR A 530 15.43 -36.89 -3.89
N SER A 531 16.23 -37.50 -4.77
CA SER A 531 17.50 -36.95 -5.25
C SER A 531 17.85 -37.57 -6.63
N PRO A 532 18.48 -36.84 -7.56
CA PRO A 532 18.77 -37.37 -8.90
C PRO A 532 19.66 -38.61 -8.88
N GLY A 533 19.11 -39.76 -9.32
CA GLY A 533 19.80 -41.06 -9.34
C GLY A 533 19.67 -41.87 -8.03
N ILE A 534 18.83 -41.44 -7.09
CA ILE A 534 18.52 -42.17 -5.84
C ILE A 534 17.01 -42.45 -5.80
N ALA A 535 16.64 -43.68 -5.43
CA ALA A 535 15.23 -44.07 -5.31
C ALA A 535 14.49 -43.20 -4.26
N PRO A 536 13.27 -42.72 -4.55
CA PRO A 536 12.49 -41.93 -3.59
C PRO A 536 12.18 -42.71 -2.31
N ARG A 537 12.23 -42.01 -1.17
CA ARG A 537 11.77 -42.52 0.14
C ARG A 537 10.47 -41.82 0.53
N VAL A 538 9.54 -42.55 1.14
CA VAL A 538 8.25 -42.01 1.60
C VAL A 538 8.05 -42.33 3.08
N PHE A 539 7.53 -41.36 3.84
CA PHE A 539 7.16 -41.48 5.25
C PHE A 539 5.77 -40.88 5.48
N THR A 540 5.03 -41.38 6.47
CA THR A 540 3.62 -40.99 6.74
C THR A 540 3.38 -40.40 8.13
N THR A 541 4.46 -40.14 8.89
CA THR A 541 4.39 -39.43 10.17
C THR A 541 4.68 -37.95 9.96
N ALA A 542 4.21 -37.09 10.88
CA ALA A 542 4.48 -35.66 10.85
C ALA A 542 5.98 -35.35 10.89
N ASN A 543 6.69 -35.99 11.85
CA ASN A 543 8.08 -35.67 12.18
C ASN A 543 9.02 -36.90 12.06
N PRO A 544 9.29 -37.45 10.85
CA PRO A 544 10.11 -38.65 10.68
C PRO A 544 11.62 -38.38 10.80
N ALA A 545 12.32 -39.28 11.48
CA ALA A 545 13.78 -39.31 11.48
C ALA A 545 14.32 -39.93 10.17
N VAL A 546 15.28 -39.24 9.54
CA VAL A 546 15.88 -39.61 8.26
C VAL A 546 17.40 -39.55 8.37
N THR A 547 18.08 -40.51 7.74
CA THR A 547 19.55 -40.54 7.62
C THR A 547 19.95 -40.55 6.16
N PHE A 548 21.00 -39.79 5.82
CA PHE A 548 21.60 -39.66 4.50
C PHE A 548 23.08 -40.04 4.55
N ASP A 549 23.44 -41.17 3.94
CA ASP A 549 24.80 -41.72 3.94
C ASP A 549 25.60 -41.38 2.67
N LYS A 550 24.99 -40.66 1.72
CA LYS A 550 25.62 -40.25 0.45
C LYS A 550 25.54 -38.73 0.26
N ALA A 551 26.65 -38.14 -0.15
CA ALA A 551 26.75 -36.72 -0.47
C ALA A 551 25.82 -36.36 -1.63
N GLY A 552 25.13 -35.23 -1.52
CA GLY A 552 24.23 -34.76 -2.57
C GLY A 552 23.14 -33.82 -2.08
N VAL A 553 22.43 -33.24 -3.03
CA VAL A 553 21.22 -32.45 -2.78
C VAL A 553 20.01 -33.38 -2.83
N TYR A 554 19.21 -33.34 -1.78
CA TYR A 554 17.94 -34.03 -1.66
C TYR A 554 16.81 -33.00 -1.54
N THR A 555 15.61 -33.35 -1.98
CA THR A 555 14.42 -32.55 -1.78
C THR A 555 13.42 -33.37 -0.97
N ALA A 556 13.09 -32.91 0.23
CA ALA A 556 12.04 -33.48 1.08
C ALA A 556 10.77 -32.65 0.89
N THR A 557 9.79 -33.20 0.18
CA THR A 557 8.47 -32.59 0.01
C THR A 557 7.54 -33.12 1.09
N LEU A 558 7.03 -32.24 1.95
CA LEU A 558 5.91 -32.52 2.83
C LEU A 558 4.62 -32.22 2.08
N THR A 559 3.71 -33.19 2.04
CA THR A 559 2.30 -33.03 1.70
C THR A 559 1.48 -33.15 2.98
N VAL A 560 0.63 -32.17 3.25
CA VAL A 560 -0.32 -32.19 4.36
C VAL A 560 -1.73 -32.22 3.78
N THR A 561 -2.56 -33.12 4.29
CA THR A 561 -3.94 -33.33 3.85
C THR A 561 -4.87 -33.35 5.05
N ASP A 562 -5.93 -32.55 5.02
CA ASP A 562 -6.97 -32.53 6.05
C ASP A 562 -7.97 -33.71 5.95
N THR A 563 -8.90 -33.79 6.90
CA THR A 563 -9.97 -34.79 6.94
C THR A 563 -11.01 -34.69 5.82
N HIS A 564 -11.12 -33.55 5.15
CA HIS A 564 -11.99 -33.34 4.00
C HIS A 564 -11.27 -33.60 2.65
N GLY A 565 -10.00 -33.98 2.69
CA GLY A 565 -9.19 -34.37 1.55
C GLY A 565 -8.53 -33.21 0.80
N ALA A 566 -8.59 -31.97 1.30
CA ALA A 566 -7.82 -30.90 0.68
C ALA A 566 -6.35 -31.01 1.11
N ALA A 567 -5.46 -30.87 0.13
CA ALA A 567 -4.03 -31.09 0.30
C ALA A 567 -3.21 -29.91 -0.19
N ASN A 568 -2.10 -29.67 0.49
CA ASN A 568 -1.09 -28.69 0.09
C ASN A 568 0.31 -29.30 0.28
N SER A 569 1.35 -28.67 -0.24
CA SER A 569 2.72 -29.20 -0.12
C SER A 569 3.78 -28.11 -0.10
N GLN A 570 4.83 -28.33 0.70
CA GLN A 570 6.03 -27.49 0.73
C GLN A 570 7.27 -28.38 0.69
N SER A 571 8.33 -27.93 0.04
CA SER A 571 9.58 -28.69 -0.07
C SER A 571 10.73 -28.02 0.64
N VAL A 572 11.51 -28.81 1.39
CA VAL A 572 12.80 -28.41 1.95
C VAL A 572 13.92 -29.06 1.14
N ARG A 573 14.87 -28.23 0.69
CA ARG A 573 16.11 -28.69 0.08
C ARG A 573 17.11 -29.05 1.19
N ILE A 574 17.62 -30.28 1.17
CA ILE A 574 18.58 -30.83 2.12
C ILE A 574 19.92 -31.04 1.40
N ILE A 575 21.02 -30.63 2.02
CA ILE A 575 22.38 -30.71 1.47
C ILE A 575 23.20 -31.67 2.36
N ALA A 576 23.28 -32.93 1.97
CA ALA A 576 24.10 -33.91 2.69
C ALA A 576 25.55 -33.88 2.19
N GLY A 577 26.51 -33.86 3.11
CA GLY A 577 27.94 -33.85 2.82
C GLY A 577 28.64 -32.48 2.91
N ASN A 578 27.92 -31.41 3.20
CA ASN A 578 28.46 -30.08 3.54
C ASN A 578 27.64 -29.50 4.70
N GLU A 579 28.25 -29.19 5.84
CA GLU A 579 27.58 -28.49 6.96
C GLU A 579 27.38 -27.01 6.61
N ALA A 580 26.37 -26.36 7.19
CA ALA A 580 26.13 -24.94 6.93
C ALA A 580 26.86 -24.09 7.98
N PRO A 581 27.61 -23.04 7.61
CA PRO A 581 28.39 -22.28 8.58
C PRO A 581 27.58 -21.76 9.76
N VAL A 582 28.15 -21.87 10.96
CA VAL A 582 27.62 -21.21 12.15
C VAL A 582 28.25 -19.83 12.22
N VAL A 583 27.41 -18.80 12.08
CA VAL A 583 27.77 -17.39 12.26
C VAL A 583 27.12 -16.92 13.55
N ALA A 584 27.92 -16.36 14.46
CA ALA A 584 27.47 -15.86 15.74
C ALA A 584 27.97 -14.42 15.95
N VAL A 585 27.05 -13.46 15.94
CA VAL A 585 27.27 -12.08 16.41
C VAL A 585 27.08 -12.06 17.92
N ASN A 586 28.12 -11.69 18.65
CA ASN A 586 28.10 -11.57 20.09
C ASN A 586 28.19 -10.09 20.45
N LEU A 587 27.22 -9.60 21.23
CA LEU A 587 27.19 -8.23 21.73
C LEU A 587 27.55 -8.21 23.22
N THR A 588 28.33 -7.22 23.65
CA THR A 588 28.57 -6.95 25.07
C THR A 588 27.53 -5.97 25.58
N GLY A 589 26.79 -6.34 26.62
CA GLY A 589 25.71 -5.53 27.19
C GLY A 589 24.32 -5.98 26.69
N ASN A 590 23.41 -5.01 26.52
CA ASN A 590 22.01 -5.26 26.24
C ASN A 590 21.77 -5.75 24.80
N LYS A 591 20.93 -6.78 24.63
CA LYS A 591 20.61 -7.42 23.34
C LYS A 591 19.23 -7.05 22.78
N THR A 592 18.47 -6.23 23.51
CA THR A 592 17.18 -5.70 23.06
C THR A 592 17.28 -4.23 22.67
N PHE A 593 18.04 -3.44 23.43
CA PHE A 593 18.13 -2.00 23.31
C PHE A 593 19.53 -1.54 22.90
N PHE A 594 19.61 -0.54 22.04
CA PHE A 594 20.83 0.26 21.89
C PHE A 594 20.71 1.54 22.73
N PHE A 595 21.82 2.22 23.00
CA PHE A 595 21.83 3.51 23.68
C PHE A 595 22.62 4.51 22.83
N PRO A 596 22.02 5.64 22.37
CA PRO A 596 22.66 6.62 21.50
C PRO A 596 24.09 7.00 21.89
N ASP A 597 24.31 7.27 23.19
CA ASP A 597 25.59 7.74 23.73
C ASP A 597 26.56 6.61 24.13
N GLN A 598 26.26 5.35 23.79
CA GLN A 598 27.14 4.22 24.06
C GLN A 598 27.48 3.46 22.77
N PRO A 599 28.77 3.16 22.53
CA PRO A 599 29.14 2.39 21.36
C PRO A 599 28.76 0.91 21.55
N ILE A 600 28.35 0.28 20.46
CA ILE A 600 28.05 -1.14 20.41
C ILE A 600 29.37 -1.91 20.30
N GLN A 601 29.68 -2.70 21.32
CA GLN A 601 30.79 -3.67 21.25
C GLN A 601 30.28 -4.98 20.67
N TYR A 602 30.95 -5.47 19.63
CA TYR A 602 30.56 -6.68 18.92
C TYR A 602 31.77 -7.56 18.59
N ALA A 603 31.54 -8.87 18.56
CA ALA A 603 32.48 -9.87 18.09
C ALA A 603 31.76 -10.94 17.26
N VAL A 604 32.16 -11.04 15.99
CA VAL A 604 31.69 -12.07 15.05
C VAL A 604 32.55 -13.31 15.21
N ASN A 605 31.91 -14.44 15.45
CA ASN A 605 32.51 -15.76 15.36
C ASN A 605 31.92 -16.46 14.14
N VAL A 606 32.78 -16.98 13.27
CA VAL A 606 32.36 -17.92 12.22
C VAL A 606 33.08 -19.24 12.44
N SER A 607 32.31 -20.32 12.45
CA SER A 607 32.84 -21.69 12.47
C SER A 607 32.11 -22.51 11.43
N ASP A 608 32.88 -23.06 10.51
CA ASP A 608 32.47 -24.03 9.53
C ASP A 608 33.29 -25.31 9.73
N LYS A 609 32.73 -26.46 9.37
CA LYS A 609 33.39 -27.75 9.64
C LYS A 609 34.32 -28.17 8.50
N GLU A 610 33.98 -27.76 7.29
CA GLU A 610 34.74 -27.97 6.07
C GLU A 610 35.80 -26.87 5.87
N ASP A 611 35.41 -25.60 5.93
CA ASP A 611 36.28 -24.43 5.76
C ASP A 611 36.96 -23.97 7.06
N GLY A 612 36.60 -24.51 8.23
CA GLY A 612 37.24 -24.26 9.53
C GLY A 612 36.74 -22.99 10.26
N THR A 613 37.54 -22.45 11.18
CA THR A 613 37.16 -21.25 11.95
C THR A 613 37.67 -19.96 11.34
N LEU A 614 37.02 -18.84 11.71
CA LEU A 614 37.47 -17.47 11.45
C LEU A 614 38.85 -17.20 12.04
N ALA A 615 39.78 -16.72 11.23
CA ALA A 615 41.08 -16.25 11.69
C ALA A 615 40.90 -14.93 12.46
N LYS A 616 41.30 -14.92 13.74
CA LYS A 616 41.21 -13.73 14.61
C LYS A 616 42.50 -12.93 14.66
N SER A 617 43.65 -13.60 14.58
CA SER A 617 44.97 -12.97 14.52
C SER A 617 46.03 -13.94 13.99
N ALA A 618 47.26 -13.47 13.79
CA ALA A 618 48.40 -14.33 13.49
C ALA A 618 48.70 -15.36 14.61
N ALA A 619 48.27 -15.09 15.85
CA ALA A 619 48.42 -16.00 16.99
C ALA A 619 47.19 -16.91 17.21
N ALA A 620 46.06 -16.62 16.57
CA ALA A 620 44.85 -17.43 16.58
C ALA A 620 44.46 -17.79 15.13
N PRO A 621 45.23 -18.69 14.47
CA PRO A 621 45.08 -18.99 13.05
C PRO A 621 43.79 -19.77 12.78
N GLY A 622 42.89 -19.15 12.03
CA GLY A 622 41.73 -19.78 11.42
C GLY A 622 41.95 -20.00 9.91
N LYS A 623 41.10 -20.82 9.30
CA LYS A 623 41.13 -21.12 7.85
C LYS A 623 40.20 -20.20 7.05
N ILE A 624 39.21 -19.59 7.70
CA ILE A 624 38.33 -18.58 7.10
C ILE A 624 39.00 -17.20 7.24
N SER A 625 39.25 -16.55 6.10
CA SER A 625 39.73 -15.16 6.07
C SER A 625 38.62 -14.18 6.46
N PRO A 626 38.88 -13.17 7.32
CA PRO A 626 37.93 -12.10 7.63
C PRO A 626 37.33 -11.42 6.40
N ALA A 627 38.10 -11.28 5.31
CA ALA A 627 37.63 -10.68 4.05
C ALA A 627 36.54 -11.50 3.31
N ARG A 628 36.20 -12.70 3.78
CA ARG A 628 35.06 -13.51 3.28
C ARG A 628 33.80 -13.38 4.14
N VAL A 629 33.88 -12.73 5.30
CA VAL A 629 32.74 -12.58 6.22
C VAL A 629 32.19 -11.17 6.06
N ALA A 630 30.93 -11.06 5.67
CA ALA A 630 30.25 -9.77 5.57
C ALA A 630 29.70 -9.38 6.95
N MET A 631 29.94 -8.13 7.38
CA MET A 631 29.48 -7.57 8.64
C MET A 631 29.02 -6.11 8.44
N SER A 632 27.83 -5.78 8.94
CA SER A 632 27.30 -4.41 8.99
C SER A 632 26.57 -4.10 10.30
N ILE A 633 26.56 -2.80 10.66
CA ILE A 633 25.79 -2.21 11.75
C ILE A 633 25.16 -0.95 11.18
N ASP A 634 23.83 -0.93 11.10
CA ASP A 634 23.07 0.06 10.36
C ASP A 634 21.94 0.61 11.25
N TYR A 635 21.81 1.95 11.35
CA TYR A 635 20.73 2.61 12.08
C TYR A 635 19.64 3.09 11.11
N THR A 636 18.38 2.93 11.48
CA THR A 636 17.21 3.44 10.74
C THR A 636 16.23 4.13 11.67
N SER A 637 15.53 5.17 11.18
CA SER A 637 14.61 5.97 11.98
C SER A 637 13.37 5.21 12.51
N GLU A 638 12.65 5.88 13.41
CA GLU A 638 11.40 5.42 14.03
C GLU A 638 10.30 5.19 12.96
N GLY A 639 9.56 4.07 13.06
CA GLY A 639 8.37 3.78 12.22
C GLY A 639 8.48 2.60 11.23
N PHE A 640 9.62 1.89 11.17
CA PHE A 640 9.81 0.75 10.25
C PHE A 640 9.77 -0.60 10.99
N ASP A 641 8.88 -1.52 10.58
CA ASP A 641 8.79 -2.86 11.20
C ASP A 641 9.69 -3.88 10.48
N TYR A 642 10.78 -4.27 11.16
CA TYR A 642 11.72 -5.27 10.68
C TYR A 642 11.28 -6.72 10.89
N ALA A 643 10.24 -6.99 11.68
CA ALA A 643 9.82 -8.34 12.02
C ALA A 643 9.17 -9.08 10.84
N GLU A 644 8.50 -8.37 9.93
CA GLU A 644 8.00 -8.91 8.67
C GLU A 644 9.13 -9.06 7.63
N VAL A 645 10.02 -8.06 7.52
CA VAL A 645 11.14 -8.08 6.55
C VAL A 645 12.07 -9.27 6.76
N ALA A 646 12.34 -9.62 8.02
CA ALA A 646 13.18 -10.78 8.38
C ALA A 646 12.58 -12.14 7.96
N GLN A 647 11.29 -12.22 7.62
CA GLN A 647 10.61 -13.45 7.20
C GLN A 647 10.49 -13.59 5.67
N GLY A 648 10.61 -12.48 4.94
CA GLY A 648 10.23 -12.38 3.53
C GLY A 648 11.31 -12.66 2.48
N GLN A 649 12.59 -12.83 2.84
CA GLN A 649 13.67 -13.02 1.85
C GLN A 649 14.56 -14.24 2.14
N ARG A 650 14.81 -15.04 1.08
CA ARG A 650 15.71 -16.21 1.09
C ARG A 650 16.70 -16.19 -0.09
N SER A 651 17.45 -15.10 -0.21
CA SER A 651 18.64 -15.04 -1.06
C SER A 651 19.50 -13.86 -0.63
N VAL A 652 20.79 -14.09 -0.38
CA VAL A 652 21.72 -12.98 -0.15
C VAL A 652 23.01 -13.26 -0.91
N ASP A 653 23.17 -12.57 -2.03
CA ASP A 653 24.46 -12.42 -2.69
C ASP A 653 25.32 -11.39 -1.94
N ALA A 654 26.59 -11.22 -2.33
CA ALA A 654 27.63 -10.56 -1.52
C ALA A 654 27.47 -9.05 -1.18
N SER A 655 26.32 -8.42 -1.41
CA SER A 655 26.05 -6.97 -1.23
C SER A 655 25.28 -6.64 0.05
N THR A 656 25.57 -7.33 1.15
CA THR A 656 24.69 -7.42 2.32
C THR A 656 24.45 -6.12 3.10
N GLN A 657 25.24 -5.06 2.85
CA GLN A 657 25.06 -3.72 3.46
C GLN A 657 23.80 -3.00 2.99
N TYR A 658 23.19 -3.44 1.87
CA TYR A 658 22.06 -2.74 1.25
C TYR A 658 20.72 -3.46 1.39
N ALA A 659 20.63 -4.51 2.23
CA ALA A 659 19.36 -5.21 2.49
C ALA A 659 18.25 -4.24 2.96
N VAL A 660 18.59 -3.28 3.83
CA VAL A 660 17.68 -2.21 4.28
C VAL A 660 17.23 -1.32 3.12
N ALA A 661 18.16 -0.88 2.26
CA ALA A 661 17.83 -0.05 1.10
C ALA A 661 16.97 -0.81 0.07
N GLN A 662 17.23 -2.10 -0.11
CA GLN A 662 16.43 -2.98 -0.97
C GLN A 662 15.04 -3.23 -0.40
N ALA A 663 14.90 -3.37 0.92
CA ALA A 663 13.60 -3.43 1.59
C ALA A 663 12.82 -2.10 1.41
N LEU A 664 13.45 -0.95 1.70
CA LEU A 664 12.89 0.38 1.49
C LEU A 664 12.46 0.62 0.03
N ILE A 665 13.27 0.27 -0.97
CA ILE A 665 12.92 0.35 -2.41
C ILE A 665 11.81 -0.64 -2.78
N SER A 666 11.65 -1.75 -2.07
CA SER A 666 10.59 -2.74 -2.34
C SER A 666 9.26 -2.40 -1.66
N GLN A 667 9.28 -1.68 -0.54
CA GLN A 667 8.08 -1.15 0.13
C GLN A 667 7.67 0.23 -0.40
N SER A 668 8.58 0.93 -1.10
CA SER A 668 8.29 2.20 -1.78
C SER A 668 7.93 1.98 -3.25
N ASP A 669 7.24 2.97 -3.81
CA ASP A 669 6.92 3.20 -5.21
C ASP A 669 8.15 3.54 -6.09
N CYS A 670 9.36 3.56 -5.54
CA CYS A 670 10.59 3.84 -6.29
C CYS A 670 10.78 2.93 -7.54
N LYS A 671 10.35 1.66 -7.47
CA LYS A 671 10.44 0.69 -8.57
C LYS A 671 9.51 0.98 -9.76
N VAL A 672 8.49 1.82 -9.59
CA VAL A 672 7.58 2.24 -10.69
C VAL A 672 8.39 3.02 -11.74
N CYS A 673 9.23 3.94 -11.28
CA CYS A 673 9.99 4.83 -12.15
C CYS A 673 11.46 4.42 -12.35
N HIS A 674 12.07 3.66 -11.43
CA HIS A 674 13.49 3.34 -11.44
C HIS A 674 13.77 1.84 -11.40
N GLN A 675 14.54 1.35 -12.38
CA GLN A 675 15.14 0.01 -12.34
C GLN A 675 16.61 0.08 -11.96
N ILE A 676 17.21 -1.07 -11.61
CA ILE A 676 18.61 -1.16 -11.20
C ILE A 676 19.53 -0.67 -12.32
N ASP A 677 19.48 -1.34 -13.47
CA ASP A 677 20.44 -1.20 -14.58
C ASP A 677 19.82 -0.64 -15.88
N THR A 678 18.50 -0.75 -16.05
CA THR A 678 17.75 -0.33 -17.24
C THR A 678 17.01 1.00 -17.04
N LYS A 679 16.84 1.77 -18.12
CA LYS A 679 16.07 3.02 -18.11
C LYS A 679 14.57 2.73 -18.32
N SER A 680 13.77 3.08 -17.31
CA SER A 680 12.30 3.14 -17.32
C SER A 680 11.87 4.60 -17.63
N VAL A 681 10.80 5.09 -17.01
CA VAL A 681 10.42 6.52 -16.98
C VAL A 681 11.53 7.36 -16.35
N GLY A 682 12.07 6.91 -15.21
CA GLY A 682 13.27 7.47 -14.57
C GLY A 682 14.58 6.85 -15.08
N PRO A 683 15.73 7.47 -14.73
CA PRO A 683 17.05 6.86 -14.95
C PRO A 683 17.24 5.59 -14.12
N ALA A 684 18.03 4.64 -14.64
CA ALA A 684 18.51 3.49 -13.89
C ALA A 684 19.29 3.93 -12.63
N PHE A 685 19.23 3.18 -11.53
CA PHE A 685 20.02 3.45 -10.33
C PHE A 685 21.54 3.43 -10.63
N THR A 686 22.02 2.50 -11.46
CA THR A 686 23.42 2.46 -11.94
C THR A 686 23.82 3.73 -12.71
N ALA A 687 22.89 4.36 -13.43
CA ALA A 687 23.11 5.61 -14.16
C ALA A 687 23.09 6.83 -13.24
N VAL A 688 22.25 6.83 -12.20
CA VAL A 688 22.31 7.83 -11.12
C VAL A 688 23.67 7.75 -10.42
N ALA A 689 24.10 6.56 -10.01
CA ALA A 689 25.42 6.30 -9.44
C ALA A 689 26.55 6.85 -10.32
N ALA A 690 26.51 6.55 -11.62
CA ALA A 690 27.52 7.02 -12.58
C ALA A 690 27.56 8.55 -12.72
N LYS A 691 26.39 9.22 -12.74
CA LYS A 691 26.30 10.69 -12.89
C LYS A 691 26.84 11.46 -11.68
N TYR A 692 26.67 10.92 -10.47
CA TYR A 692 27.05 11.58 -9.22
C TYR A 692 28.33 11.04 -8.59
N LYS A 693 29.06 10.17 -9.30
CA LYS A 693 30.30 9.56 -8.83
C LYS A 693 31.35 10.65 -8.50
N GLY A 694 31.77 10.70 -7.23
CA GLY A 694 32.77 11.65 -6.74
C GLY A 694 32.24 13.03 -6.34
N ASP A 695 30.93 13.27 -6.43
CA ASP A 695 30.30 14.50 -5.94
C ASP A 695 29.95 14.38 -4.45
N ALA A 696 30.78 14.96 -3.59
CA ALA A 696 30.59 14.96 -2.13
C ALA A 696 29.29 15.66 -1.66
N ALA A 697 28.70 16.54 -2.48
CA ALA A 697 27.44 17.22 -2.20
C ALA A 697 26.23 16.54 -2.88
N ALA A 698 26.42 15.43 -3.60
CA ALA A 698 25.30 14.66 -4.16
C ALA A 698 24.39 14.06 -3.07
N PRO A 699 24.86 13.50 -1.95
CA PRO A 699 24.00 12.80 -0.99
C PRO A 699 22.85 13.66 -0.46
N GLU A 700 23.15 14.83 0.12
CA GLU A 700 22.15 15.74 0.71
C GLU A 700 21.14 16.25 -0.34
N ARG A 701 21.63 16.56 -1.55
CA ARG A 701 20.78 17.01 -2.66
C ARG A 701 19.84 15.91 -3.13
N LEU A 702 20.31 14.66 -3.21
CA LEU A 702 19.50 13.50 -3.61
C LEU A 702 18.51 13.10 -2.51
N VAL A 703 18.88 13.19 -1.23
CA VAL A 703 17.95 13.01 -0.09
C VAL A 703 16.79 14.01 -0.18
N THR A 704 17.11 15.28 -0.41
CA THR A 704 16.11 16.33 -0.64
C THR A 704 15.26 16.02 -1.89
N LYS A 705 15.89 15.53 -2.96
CA LYS A 705 15.23 15.19 -4.23
C LYS A 705 14.23 14.04 -4.10
N ILE A 706 14.55 12.97 -3.36
CA ILE A 706 13.61 11.86 -3.12
C ILE A 706 12.39 12.36 -2.35
N ARG A 707 12.60 13.14 -1.28
CA ARG A 707 11.52 13.60 -0.39
C ARG A 707 10.62 14.67 -1.03
N GLN A 708 11.17 15.55 -1.86
CA GLN A 708 10.42 16.67 -2.47
C GLN A 708 10.04 16.46 -3.93
N GLY A 709 10.70 15.54 -4.63
CA GLY A 709 10.50 15.24 -6.04
C GLY A 709 11.07 16.30 -7.01
N GLY A 710 10.43 16.41 -8.18
CA GLY A 710 10.61 17.49 -9.16
C GLY A 710 11.32 17.07 -10.46
N VAL A 711 11.53 18.04 -11.34
CA VAL A 711 11.78 17.85 -12.78
C VAL A 711 13.17 18.35 -13.25
N GLY A 712 13.53 18.12 -14.51
CA GLY A 712 14.57 18.85 -15.26
C GLY A 712 15.97 18.21 -15.27
N VAL A 713 16.34 17.44 -14.25
CA VAL A 713 17.70 16.87 -14.13
C VAL A 713 17.99 15.74 -15.14
N TRP A 714 16.94 15.07 -15.61
CA TRP A 714 17.00 13.91 -16.52
C TRP A 714 15.99 14.01 -17.69
N GLY A 715 15.41 15.19 -17.89
CA GLY A 715 14.34 15.46 -18.87
C GLY A 715 13.12 16.12 -18.24
N ASP A 716 12.04 16.21 -19.02
CA ASP A 716 10.81 16.92 -18.69
C ASP A 716 9.86 16.15 -17.76
N VAL A 717 10.17 14.88 -17.48
CA VAL A 717 9.40 14.03 -16.56
C VAL A 717 9.67 14.47 -15.11
N ALA A 718 8.61 14.71 -14.35
CA ALA A 718 8.70 14.98 -12.92
C ALA A 718 8.86 13.69 -12.11
N MET A 719 9.77 13.68 -11.14
CA MET A 719 9.83 12.65 -10.12
C MET A 719 8.83 12.98 -8.99
N PRO A 720 7.94 12.06 -8.58
CA PRO A 720 7.12 12.23 -7.38
C PRO A 720 7.94 12.48 -6.11
N GLY A 721 7.38 13.22 -5.16
CA GLY A 721 7.97 13.44 -3.84
C GLY A 721 7.50 12.40 -2.84
N HIS A 722 8.40 11.95 -1.96
CA HIS A 722 8.13 11.02 -0.86
C HIS A 722 8.20 11.79 0.48
N PRO A 723 7.27 12.72 0.78
CA PRO A 723 7.43 13.65 1.91
C PRO A 723 7.41 12.97 3.28
N ALA A 724 6.71 11.83 3.38
CA ALA A 724 6.62 10.99 4.58
C ALA A 724 7.87 10.15 4.84
N MET A 725 8.71 9.90 3.82
CA MET A 725 10.00 9.21 4.00
C MET A 725 10.91 10.08 4.89
N SER A 726 11.59 9.46 5.86
CA SER A 726 12.51 10.22 6.72
C SER A 726 13.76 10.68 5.95
N VAL A 727 14.50 11.63 6.53
CA VAL A 727 15.81 12.05 6.00
C VAL A 727 16.82 10.89 6.07
N ALA A 728 16.72 10.04 7.10
CA ALA A 728 17.57 8.88 7.28
C ALA A 728 17.34 7.81 6.21
N ASP A 729 16.09 7.42 5.99
CA ASP A 729 15.73 6.36 5.03
C ASP A 729 16.07 6.78 3.60
N ALA A 730 15.76 8.04 3.23
CA ALA A 730 16.21 8.62 1.98
C ALA A 730 17.75 8.64 1.89
N GLY A 731 18.46 8.86 3.00
CA GLY A 731 19.92 8.77 3.07
C GLY A 731 20.45 7.37 2.82
N ILE A 732 19.82 6.34 3.39
CA ILE A 732 20.14 4.92 3.17
C ILE A 732 19.92 4.56 1.69
N LEU A 733 18.80 4.99 1.10
CA LEU A 733 18.52 4.80 -0.32
C LEU A 733 19.57 5.44 -1.22
N VAL A 734 19.91 6.70 -0.95
CA VAL A 734 20.92 7.43 -1.73
C VAL A 734 22.29 6.79 -1.59
N ASN A 735 22.67 6.36 -0.37
CA ASN A 735 23.92 5.66 -0.16
C ASN A 735 24.00 4.35 -0.95
N TYR A 736 22.93 3.56 -0.96
CA TYR A 736 22.84 2.36 -1.80
C TYR A 736 22.97 2.70 -3.29
N ILE A 737 22.14 3.63 -3.78
CA ILE A 737 22.11 4.00 -5.20
C ILE A 737 23.48 4.48 -5.66
N LEU A 738 24.19 5.33 -4.90
CA LEU A 738 25.49 5.86 -5.30
C LEU A 738 26.60 4.79 -5.39
N HIS A 739 26.51 3.72 -4.59
CA HIS A 739 27.53 2.66 -4.51
C HIS A 739 27.10 1.35 -5.21
N ILE A 740 25.93 1.31 -5.87
CA ILE A 740 25.36 0.12 -6.52
C ILE A 740 26.27 -0.53 -7.60
N ASN A 741 27.24 0.24 -8.11
CA ASN A 741 28.22 -0.20 -9.12
C ASN A 741 29.52 -0.76 -8.51
N GLU A 742 29.69 -0.76 -7.18
CA GLU A 742 30.95 -1.16 -6.54
C GLU A 742 31.06 -2.68 -6.35
N LYS A 743 32.16 -3.25 -6.86
CA LYS A 743 32.39 -4.70 -6.85
C LYS A 743 32.96 -5.25 -5.53
N THR A 744 33.40 -4.36 -4.64
CA THR A 744 34.03 -4.69 -3.36
C THR A 744 33.64 -3.64 -2.33
N LEU A 745 32.69 -3.98 -1.46
CA LEU A 745 32.27 -3.14 -0.34
C LEU A 745 33.12 -3.46 0.89
N SER A 746 33.51 -2.44 1.66
CA SER A 746 34.25 -2.65 2.91
C SER A 746 33.31 -3.14 4.01
N SER A 747 33.43 -4.41 4.41
CA SER A 747 32.80 -4.89 5.64
C SER A 747 33.37 -4.16 6.86
N LEU A 748 32.62 -4.14 7.96
CA LEU A 748 33.19 -3.83 9.28
C LEU A 748 34.25 -4.89 9.67
N PRO A 749 35.20 -4.57 10.57
CA PRO A 749 36.09 -5.57 11.15
C PRO A 749 35.28 -6.65 11.91
N MET A 750 35.89 -7.81 12.15
CA MET A 750 35.19 -8.95 12.78
C MET A 750 34.98 -8.79 14.29
N GLU A 751 35.71 -7.89 14.93
CA GLU A 751 35.50 -7.48 16.31
C GLU A 751 35.81 -5.99 16.43
N GLY A 752 35.11 -5.31 17.35
CA GLY A 752 35.37 -3.90 17.60
C GLY A 752 34.26 -3.17 18.35
N THR A 753 34.41 -1.85 18.36
CA THR A 753 33.54 -0.91 19.05
C THR A 753 32.97 0.05 18.00
N TYR A 754 31.65 0.03 17.79
CA TYR A 754 30.96 0.84 16.80
C TYR A 754 30.17 1.96 17.48
N SER A 755 30.58 3.21 17.27
CA SER A 755 29.78 4.38 17.68
C SER A 755 28.66 4.60 16.68
N LEU A 756 27.41 4.60 17.16
CA LEU A 756 26.24 4.82 16.32
C LEU A 756 26.26 6.21 15.68
N LYS A 757 25.98 6.26 14.38
CA LYS A 757 25.78 7.50 13.62
C LYS A 757 24.30 7.74 13.43
N ILE A 758 23.68 8.40 14.41
CA ILE A 758 22.30 8.86 14.32
C ILE A 758 22.29 10.13 13.44
N PRO A 759 21.44 10.21 12.40
CA PRO A 759 21.38 11.38 11.52
C PRO A 759 21.00 12.67 12.25
N GLU A 760 21.50 13.81 11.77
CA GLU A 760 21.20 15.12 12.36
C GLU A 760 19.70 15.41 12.34
N GLY A 761 19.14 15.75 13.50
CA GLY A 761 17.71 15.98 13.69
C GLY A 761 16.87 14.73 14.03
N ASP A 762 17.43 13.53 13.96
CA ASP A 762 16.81 12.33 14.53
C ASP A 762 17.01 12.31 16.07
N LYS A 763 16.02 11.78 16.80
CA LYS A 763 16.00 11.70 18.26
C LYS A 763 16.67 10.42 18.81
N GLY A 764 17.10 9.51 17.94
CA GLY A 764 17.64 8.20 18.33
C GLY A 764 16.57 7.18 18.70
N ASN A 765 15.32 7.40 18.25
CA ASN A 765 14.16 6.52 18.53
C ASN A 765 14.04 5.34 17.55
N GLY A 766 15.01 5.18 16.65
CA GLY A 766 14.99 4.18 15.61
C GLY A 766 15.27 2.74 16.06
N SER A 767 15.82 1.96 15.13
CA SER A 767 16.35 0.61 15.36
C SER A 767 17.76 0.49 14.78
N VAL A 768 18.56 -0.41 15.35
CA VAL A 768 19.89 -0.77 14.87
C VAL A 768 19.87 -2.22 14.44
N LEU A 769 20.18 -2.44 13.16
CA LEU A 769 20.34 -3.74 12.56
C LEU A 769 21.81 -4.15 12.63
N ILE A 770 22.09 -5.35 13.14
CA ILE A 770 23.44 -5.90 13.22
C ILE A 770 23.42 -7.24 12.51
N ARG A 771 24.16 -7.36 11.40
CA ARG A 771 24.15 -8.56 10.57
C ARG A 771 25.56 -9.03 10.25
N ALA A 772 25.81 -10.32 10.49
CA ALA A 772 26.97 -11.02 9.97
C ALA A 772 26.56 -12.19 9.08
N ALA A 773 27.30 -12.45 8.01
CA ALA A 773 27.10 -13.60 7.13
C ALA A 773 28.40 -14.12 6.50
N TYR A 774 28.41 -15.41 6.18
CA TYR A 774 29.53 -16.09 5.55
C TYR A 774 29.04 -17.27 4.71
N THR A 775 29.59 -17.41 3.51
CA THR A 775 29.37 -18.56 2.61
C THR A 775 30.64 -19.39 2.53
N ASP A 776 30.52 -20.70 2.73
CA ASP A 776 31.62 -21.68 2.65
C ASP A 776 32.13 -21.88 1.19
N ARG A 777 32.95 -22.90 0.94
CA ARG A 777 33.45 -23.26 -0.41
C ARG A 777 32.68 -24.40 -1.09
N GLY A 778 31.73 -25.03 -0.40
CA GLY A 778 31.14 -26.31 -0.77
C GLY A 778 32.16 -27.46 -0.77
N THR A 779 31.71 -28.64 -1.13
CA THR A 779 32.55 -29.84 -1.20
C THR A 779 32.86 -30.21 -2.65
N PRO A 780 34.13 -30.23 -3.07
CA PRO A 780 34.52 -30.70 -4.41
C PRO A 780 34.07 -32.14 -4.67
N ALA A 781 33.87 -32.48 -5.95
CA ALA A 781 33.51 -33.83 -6.36
C ALA A 781 34.66 -34.82 -6.06
N VAL A 782 34.43 -35.74 -5.12
CA VAL A 782 35.28 -36.93 -4.95
C VAL A 782 35.08 -37.87 -6.15
N LYS A 783 36.09 -38.67 -6.55
CA LYS A 783 36.00 -39.57 -7.71
C LYS A 783 34.70 -40.40 -7.73
N GLY A 784 33.80 -40.09 -8.67
CA GLY A 784 32.50 -40.76 -8.86
C GLY A 784 31.29 -40.07 -8.22
N GLY A 785 31.48 -38.98 -7.46
CA GLY A 785 30.40 -38.18 -6.85
C GLY A 785 30.10 -36.88 -7.62
N LYS A 786 28.97 -36.24 -7.29
CA LYS A 786 28.66 -34.86 -7.70
C LYS A 786 29.19 -33.88 -6.64
N PRO A 787 29.59 -32.65 -7.02
CA PRO A 787 29.99 -31.64 -6.04
C PRO A 787 28.80 -31.25 -5.14
N VAL A 788 29.08 -30.98 -3.87
CA VAL A 788 28.07 -30.50 -2.91
C VAL A 788 28.12 -28.97 -2.91
N PRO A 789 27.00 -28.28 -3.16
CA PRO A 789 26.99 -26.83 -3.28
C PRO A 789 27.29 -26.15 -1.95
N ALA A 790 27.88 -24.96 -2.04
CA ALA A 790 28.21 -24.13 -0.89
C ALA A 790 26.96 -23.72 -0.09
N GLN A 791 27.12 -23.54 1.22
CA GLN A 791 26.08 -23.06 2.13
C GLN A 791 26.46 -21.73 2.77
N THR A 792 25.43 -20.98 3.16
CA THR A 792 25.56 -19.68 3.81
C THR A 792 25.07 -19.76 5.25
N GLY A 793 25.88 -19.26 6.17
CA GLY A 793 25.47 -18.93 7.52
C GLY A 793 25.26 -17.43 7.68
N GLU A 794 24.27 -17.04 8.47
CA GLU A 794 24.06 -15.66 8.89
C GLU A 794 23.50 -15.61 10.31
N GLN A 795 23.66 -14.46 10.96
CA GLN A 795 22.86 -14.04 12.10
C GLN A 795 22.47 -12.58 11.96
N LEU A 796 21.21 -12.29 12.29
CA LEU A 796 20.64 -10.96 12.37
C LEU A 796 20.24 -10.66 13.82
N LEU A 797 20.65 -9.52 14.35
CA LEU A 797 20.19 -8.97 15.62
C LEU A 797 19.56 -7.61 15.36
N VAL A 798 18.43 -7.34 16.03
CA VAL A 798 17.72 -6.05 15.95
C VAL A 798 17.69 -5.46 17.35
N LEU A 799 18.43 -4.37 17.56
CA LEU A 799 18.32 -3.55 18.76
C LEU A 799 17.29 -2.44 18.48
N ARG A 800 16.37 -2.20 19.40
CA ARG A 800 15.35 -1.12 19.30
C ARG A 800 15.71 0.06 20.20
N SER A 801 15.03 1.18 19.99
CA SER A 801 15.07 2.32 20.92
C SER A 801 14.81 1.88 22.37
N PRO A 802 15.55 2.43 23.35
CA PRO A 802 15.27 2.19 24.77
C PRO A 802 13.94 2.83 25.21
N GLN A 803 13.33 3.68 24.39
CA GLN A 803 12.01 4.25 24.60
C GLN A 803 10.96 3.51 23.77
N LEU A 804 9.98 2.90 24.45
CA LEU A 804 8.82 2.23 23.86
C LEU A 804 7.57 3.10 24.05
N ASP A 805 6.68 3.17 23.06
CA ASP A 805 5.33 3.69 23.25
C ASP A 805 4.48 2.65 24.00
N ALA A 806 3.74 3.09 25.01
CA ALA A 806 2.93 2.20 25.83
C ALA A 806 1.82 1.49 25.03
N SER A 807 1.32 2.08 23.93
CA SER A 807 0.30 1.45 23.07
C SER A 807 0.85 0.26 22.26
N THR A 808 2.16 0.18 22.07
CA THR A 808 2.82 -0.93 21.34
C THR A 808 3.04 -2.19 22.19
N ALA A 809 2.53 -2.23 23.42
CA ALA A 809 2.66 -3.38 24.30
C ALA A 809 2.01 -4.65 23.70
N ALA A 810 2.77 -5.75 23.69
CA ALA A 810 2.33 -7.06 23.19
C ALA A 810 1.12 -7.63 23.96
N PHE A 811 0.86 -7.09 25.15
CA PHE A 811 -0.35 -7.32 25.93
C PHE A 811 -0.89 -5.98 26.42
N ILE A 812 -2.18 -5.74 26.23
CA ILE A 812 -2.96 -4.69 26.90
C ILE A 812 -4.24 -5.36 27.42
N ARG A 813 -4.52 -5.25 28.72
CA ARG A 813 -5.68 -5.90 29.38
C ARG A 813 -6.28 -4.97 30.43
N GLY A 814 -7.57 -4.68 30.26
CA GLY A 814 -8.31 -3.79 31.17
C GLY A 814 -7.90 -2.31 31.07
N ALA A 815 -7.37 -1.86 29.92
CA ALA A 815 -6.96 -0.48 29.67
C ALA A 815 -7.38 -0.05 28.27
N ASP A 816 -7.77 1.22 28.10
CA ASP A 816 -8.09 1.79 26.78
C ASP A 816 -6.83 2.29 26.07
N VAL A 817 -6.86 2.37 24.74
CA VAL A 817 -5.88 3.13 23.93
C VAL A 817 -6.58 4.34 23.30
N LYS A 818 -5.99 5.54 23.39
CA LYS A 818 -6.57 6.80 22.87
C LYS A 818 -5.54 7.63 22.11
N ALA A 819 -5.88 8.04 20.90
CA ALA A 819 -5.04 8.93 20.09
C ALA A 819 -4.91 10.34 20.71
N LYS A 820 -3.70 10.93 20.67
CA LYS A 820 -3.41 12.28 21.21
C LYS A 820 -3.84 13.44 20.29
N GLY A 821 -4.32 13.14 19.07
CA GLY A 821 -4.58 14.13 18.02
C GLY A 821 -3.32 14.70 17.37
N MET A 822 -3.48 15.38 16.23
CA MET A 822 -2.39 16.04 15.47
C MET A 822 -1.14 15.14 15.22
N GLY A 823 -1.32 13.83 15.02
CA GLY A 823 -0.22 12.90 14.74
C GLY A 823 0.76 12.68 15.91
N LYS A 824 0.39 12.99 17.16
CA LYS A 824 1.31 12.95 18.32
C LYS A 824 1.42 11.58 19.03
N GLY A 825 0.99 10.50 18.38
CA GLY A 825 0.95 9.13 18.94
C GLY A 825 -0.29 8.85 19.80
N GLU A 826 -0.23 7.79 20.60
CA GLU A 826 -1.35 7.29 21.42
C GLU A 826 -1.03 7.32 22.93
N ASN A 827 -2.04 7.08 23.76
CA ASN A 827 -1.96 6.96 25.22
C ASN A 827 -2.66 5.67 25.65
N VAL A 828 -2.08 4.94 26.60
CA VAL A 828 -2.78 3.90 27.36
C VAL A 828 -3.44 4.52 28.58
N ILE A 829 -4.73 4.26 28.78
CA ILE A 829 -5.52 4.71 29.92
C ILE A 829 -5.87 3.49 30.79
N PRO A 830 -5.01 3.13 31.77
CA PRO A 830 -5.26 2.01 32.67
C PRO A 830 -6.38 2.26 33.69
N TYR A 831 -7.13 1.20 33.96
CA TYR A 831 -8.08 1.08 35.07
C TYR A 831 -7.47 0.23 36.22
N ALA A 832 -8.15 0.12 37.35
CA ALA A 832 -7.67 -0.70 38.48
C ALA A 832 -7.53 -2.19 38.10
N ASN A 833 -6.41 -2.81 38.49
CA ASN A 833 -6.01 -4.19 38.17
C ASN A 833 -5.82 -4.47 36.67
N SER A 834 -5.67 -3.42 35.87
CA SER A 834 -5.24 -3.54 34.47
C SER A 834 -3.74 -3.79 34.36
N TYR A 835 -3.30 -4.29 33.21
CA TYR A 835 -1.87 -4.40 32.91
C TYR A 835 -1.56 -4.24 31.42
N ILE A 836 -0.33 -3.82 31.15
CA ILE A 836 0.31 -3.93 29.84
C ILE A 836 1.59 -4.77 29.96
N GLY A 837 2.10 -5.32 28.86
CA GLY A 837 3.33 -6.09 28.90
C GLY A 837 4.06 -6.23 27.57
N PHE A 838 5.38 -6.36 27.65
CA PHE A 838 6.30 -6.48 26.52
C PHE A 838 7.03 -7.83 26.60
N ARG A 839 7.22 -8.48 25.46
CA ARG A 839 7.85 -9.81 25.42
C ARG A 839 9.36 -9.74 25.23
N LYS A 840 10.08 -10.65 25.89
CA LYS A 840 11.51 -10.94 25.69
C LYS A 840 12.40 -9.68 25.65
N LEU A 841 12.25 -8.81 26.64
CA LEU A 841 13.14 -7.68 26.85
C LEU A 841 14.37 -8.14 27.65
N ASP A 842 15.56 -7.90 27.13
CA ASP A 842 16.81 -7.98 27.87
C ASP A 842 16.89 -6.80 28.84
N LEU A 843 16.92 -7.08 30.14
CA LEU A 843 17.07 -6.09 31.20
C LEU A 843 18.53 -5.90 31.64
N THR A 844 19.47 -6.64 31.04
CA THR A 844 20.91 -6.52 31.33
C THR A 844 21.38 -5.08 31.19
N GLY A 845 21.90 -4.52 32.30
CA GLY A 845 22.39 -3.15 32.36
C GLY A 845 21.32 -2.06 32.52
N ILE A 846 20.02 -2.39 32.54
CA ILE A 846 18.95 -1.44 32.88
C ILE A 846 18.92 -1.24 34.40
N LYS A 847 18.85 0.01 34.83
CA LYS A 847 18.81 0.40 36.25
C LYS A 847 17.51 1.07 36.65
N GLN A 848 16.94 1.86 35.73
CA GLN A 848 15.79 2.71 36.02
C GLN A 848 14.89 2.80 34.79
N LEU A 849 13.59 3.00 35.02
CA LEU A 849 12.61 3.31 34.00
C LEU A 849 12.18 4.78 34.14
N GLU A 850 12.09 5.48 33.02
CA GLU A 850 11.47 6.80 32.89
C GLU A 850 10.07 6.60 32.26
N LEU A 851 9.03 6.84 33.04
CA LEU A 851 7.63 6.63 32.67
C LEU A 851 6.97 7.97 32.40
N THR A 852 6.53 8.21 31.16
CA THR A 852 5.74 9.40 30.83
C THR A 852 4.27 9.14 31.18
N ALA A 853 4.00 9.15 32.47
CA ALA A 853 2.69 8.89 33.10
C ALA A 853 2.15 10.13 33.82
N THR A 854 0.86 10.43 33.67
CA THR A 854 0.21 11.56 34.37
C THR A 854 -1.22 11.22 34.80
N ALA A 855 -1.61 11.57 36.03
CA ALA A 855 -2.98 11.54 36.49
C ALA A 855 -3.52 12.97 36.68
N GLN A 856 -4.65 13.33 36.06
CA GLN A 856 -5.25 14.66 36.16
C GLN A 856 -6.75 14.59 36.44
N ARG A 857 -7.26 15.43 37.37
CA ARG A 857 -8.70 15.49 37.71
C ARG A 857 -9.59 15.78 36.50
N ARG A 858 -9.16 16.68 35.61
CA ARG A 858 -9.90 17.06 34.38
C ARG A 858 -10.08 15.90 33.39
N GLU A 859 -9.24 14.86 33.50
CA GLU A 859 -9.27 13.64 32.68
C GLU A 859 -10.03 12.50 33.38
N GLY A 860 -10.62 12.76 34.56
CA GLY A 860 -11.30 11.76 35.40
C GLY A 860 -10.36 10.85 36.21
N SER A 861 -9.06 11.03 36.06
CA SER A 861 -8.03 10.16 36.63
C SER A 861 -7.93 10.28 38.16
N SER A 862 -7.60 9.17 38.81
CA SER A 862 -7.53 9.05 40.28
C SER A 862 -6.11 8.99 40.87
N GLY A 863 -5.08 8.82 40.03
CA GLY A 863 -3.75 8.40 40.46
C GLY A 863 -3.68 6.89 40.73
N GLY A 864 -2.49 6.39 41.05
CA GLY A 864 -2.30 4.98 41.41
C GLY A 864 -0.85 4.53 41.36
N THR A 865 -0.62 3.27 41.71
CA THR A 865 0.71 2.63 41.66
C THR A 865 0.89 1.91 40.32
N ILE A 866 2.08 2.04 39.74
CA ILE A 866 2.58 1.17 38.67
C ILE A 866 3.57 0.19 39.28
N GLU A 867 3.24 -1.10 39.23
CA GLU A 867 4.12 -2.21 39.62
C GLU A 867 4.73 -2.87 38.37
N VAL A 868 6.01 -3.27 38.45
CA VAL A 868 6.73 -3.94 37.35
C VAL A 868 7.05 -5.37 37.74
N HIS A 869 6.49 -6.33 37.00
CA HIS A 869 6.65 -7.77 37.23
C HIS A 869 7.36 -8.46 36.06
N LEU A 870 8.09 -9.53 36.37
CA LEU A 870 8.71 -10.41 35.38
C LEU A 870 7.86 -11.66 35.09
N ASP A 871 7.87 -12.09 33.84
CA ASP A 871 7.30 -13.30 33.23
C ASP A 871 5.78 -13.51 33.34
N SER A 872 5.10 -12.87 34.29
CA SER A 872 3.64 -12.79 34.35
C SER A 872 3.17 -11.53 35.10
N PRO A 873 1.90 -11.11 34.95
CA PRO A 873 1.32 -9.99 35.73
C PRO A 873 1.32 -10.20 37.25
N THR A 874 1.58 -11.41 37.72
CA THR A 874 1.66 -11.79 39.14
C THR A 874 3.03 -12.37 39.50
N GLY A 875 4.03 -12.18 38.64
CA GLY A 875 5.38 -12.73 38.81
C GLY A 875 6.23 -11.93 39.80
N PRO A 876 7.56 -12.16 39.83
CA PRO A 876 8.46 -11.42 40.70
C PRO A 876 8.36 -9.90 40.48
N LEU A 877 8.00 -9.15 41.53
CA LEU A 877 7.96 -7.69 41.55
C LEU A 877 9.40 -7.14 41.59
N VAL A 878 9.80 -6.41 40.55
CA VAL A 878 11.16 -5.85 40.41
C VAL A 878 11.22 -4.33 40.58
N GLY A 879 10.09 -3.63 40.61
CA GLY A 879 10.03 -2.22 40.96
C GLY A 879 8.61 -1.70 41.02
N GLU A 880 8.41 -0.58 41.70
CA GLU A 880 7.10 0.06 41.85
C GLU A 880 7.28 1.59 41.90
N THR A 881 6.27 2.34 41.48
CA THR A 881 6.23 3.80 41.65
C THR A 881 4.81 4.32 41.74
N ILE A 882 4.61 5.44 42.42
CA ILE A 882 3.31 6.09 42.58
C ILE A 882 3.19 7.22 41.55
N VAL A 883 2.08 7.24 40.81
CA VAL A 883 1.67 8.36 39.96
C VAL A 883 0.61 9.14 40.71
N GLU A 884 1.03 10.21 41.37
CA GLU A 884 0.14 11.08 42.15
C GLU A 884 -0.87 11.82 41.26
N LEU A 885 -2.06 12.04 41.80
CA LEU A 885 -3.08 12.88 41.17
C LEU A 885 -2.61 14.34 41.19
N ALA A 886 -2.41 14.91 40.00
CA ALA A 886 -1.86 16.24 39.84
C ALA A 886 -2.67 17.31 40.61
N PRO A 887 -2.00 18.25 41.31
CA PRO A 887 -2.67 19.32 42.03
C PRO A 887 -3.43 20.23 41.06
N GLU A 888 -4.50 20.83 41.57
CA GLU A 888 -5.38 21.72 40.82
C GLU A 888 -4.64 22.99 40.38
N VAL A 889 -4.77 23.34 39.10
CA VAL A 889 -4.12 24.53 38.55
C VAL A 889 -5.06 25.71 38.73
N ASP A 890 -4.62 26.69 39.51
CA ASP A 890 -5.28 27.98 39.65
C ASP A 890 -5.24 28.72 38.30
N MET A 891 -6.35 28.62 37.56
CA MET A 891 -6.51 29.18 36.23
C MET A 891 -6.53 30.71 36.25
N GLU A 892 -7.01 31.34 37.32
CA GLU A 892 -7.11 32.78 37.45
C GLU A 892 -5.70 33.39 37.61
N LYS A 893 -4.91 32.80 38.52
CA LYS A 893 -3.49 33.15 38.70
C LYS A 893 -2.64 32.85 37.46
N LEU A 894 -2.92 31.76 36.76
CA LEU A 894 -2.23 31.42 35.51
C LEU A 894 -2.53 32.43 34.40
N MET A 895 -3.80 32.81 34.21
CA MET A 895 -4.19 33.79 33.21
C MET A 895 -3.57 35.17 33.53
N ALA A 896 -3.61 35.61 34.79
CA ALA A 896 -2.95 36.83 35.24
C ALA A 896 -1.42 36.82 34.97
N GLN A 897 -0.75 35.68 35.15
CA GLN A 897 0.67 35.52 34.81
C GLN A 897 0.92 35.54 33.28
N MET A 898 0.01 34.98 32.48
CA MET A 898 0.11 34.99 31.02
C MET A 898 -0.14 36.38 30.42
N GLU A 899 -0.96 37.21 31.07
CA GLU A 899 -1.22 38.61 30.73
C GLU A 899 -0.10 39.56 31.19
N ALA A 900 0.52 39.30 32.35
CA ALA A 900 1.62 40.11 32.89
C ALA A 900 2.99 39.84 32.22
N GLY A 901 3.15 38.72 31.51
CA GLY A 901 4.38 38.39 30.79
C GLY A 901 4.51 39.09 29.42
N PRO A 902 5.73 39.46 28.97
CA PRO A 902 5.91 40.17 27.70
C PRO A 902 5.33 39.38 26.51
N ARG A 903 4.53 40.07 25.69
CA ARG A 903 3.98 39.51 24.44
C ARG A 903 5.11 39.30 23.44
N PRO A 904 5.16 38.16 22.72
CA PRO A 904 6.15 37.97 21.65
C PRO A 904 5.91 38.96 20.52
N ALA A 905 6.98 39.53 19.98
CA ALA A 905 6.93 40.30 18.74
C ALA A 905 6.72 39.34 17.55
N GLY A 906 5.51 39.34 16.98
CA GLY A 906 5.17 38.52 15.80
C GLY A 906 3.75 37.95 15.88
N GLY A 907 2.75 38.76 15.51
CA GLY A 907 1.34 38.33 15.64
C GLY A 907 0.25 39.32 15.19
N GLY A 908 0.50 40.16 14.17
CA GLY A 908 -0.54 40.88 13.43
C GLY A 908 -1.18 42.13 14.06
N ASN A 909 -1.30 43.18 13.23
CA ASN A 909 -2.17 44.37 13.39
C ASN A 909 -1.88 45.35 14.57
N GLY A 910 -0.76 46.07 14.46
CA GLY A 910 -0.53 47.36 15.13
C GLY A 910 0.53 48.18 14.35
N PRO A 911 0.50 49.53 14.37
CA PRO A 911 1.47 50.35 13.65
C PRO A 911 2.89 50.29 14.27
N ALA A 912 3.89 50.64 13.46
CA ALA A 912 5.30 50.29 13.63
C ALA A 912 5.99 50.81 14.92
N GLY A 913 6.95 50.02 15.44
CA GLY A 913 7.90 50.47 16.48
C GLY A 913 8.98 49.44 16.86
N ALA A 914 10.25 49.83 16.69
CA ALA A 914 11.50 49.22 17.18
C ALA A 914 12.03 47.89 16.53
N PRO A 915 13.34 47.79 16.22
CA PRO A 915 13.99 46.58 15.72
C PRO A 915 14.44 45.62 16.84
N ALA A 916 14.49 44.32 16.56
CA ALA A 916 15.02 43.31 17.47
C ALA A 916 16.55 43.20 17.41
N VAL A 917 17.19 42.92 18.55
CA VAL A 917 18.64 42.66 18.64
C VAL A 917 18.94 41.21 18.21
N PRO A 918 19.91 40.96 17.31
CA PRO A 918 20.29 39.59 16.96
C PRO A 918 21.16 38.95 18.07
N GLY A 919 20.82 37.75 18.53
CA GLY A 919 21.77 36.93 19.30
C GLY A 919 21.21 35.89 20.27
N GLU A 920 20.02 36.10 20.87
CA GLU A 920 19.47 35.17 21.87
C GLU A 920 18.27 34.36 21.36
N PRO A 921 18.24 33.03 21.54
CA PRO A 921 17.04 32.23 21.28
C PRO A 921 15.96 32.51 22.34
N ALA A 922 14.73 32.75 21.89
CA ALA A 922 13.60 32.98 22.79
C ALA A 922 13.35 31.75 23.68
N LYS A 923 13.48 31.91 25.00
CA LYS A 923 13.16 30.85 25.96
C LYS A 923 11.67 30.47 25.85
N PRO A 924 11.32 29.19 25.66
CA PRO A 924 9.92 28.77 25.60
C PRO A 924 9.21 29.07 26.93
N ARG A 925 7.97 29.56 26.87
CA ARG A 925 7.13 29.77 28.07
C ARG A 925 6.92 28.41 28.78
N PRO A 926 7.04 28.32 30.11
CA PRO A 926 6.73 27.09 30.84
C PRO A 926 5.29 26.66 30.60
N ASN A 927 5.07 25.40 30.24
CA ASN A 927 3.73 24.83 30.16
C ASN A 927 3.30 24.38 31.57
N PRO A 928 2.31 25.02 32.23
CA PRO A 928 1.89 24.69 33.59
C PRO A 928 1.23 23.31 33.72
N PHE A 929 0.80 22.72 32.59
CA PHE A 929 0.23 21.38 32.51
C PHE A 929 1.25 20.31 32.15
N ALA A 930 2.49 20.67 31.81
CA ALA A 930 3.56 19.71 31.64
C ALA A 930 3.95 19.14 33.01
N ARG A 931 3.99 17.82 33.11
CA ARG A 931 4.49 17.10 34.29
C ARG A 931 5.82 16.44 33.93
N PRO A 932 6.79 16.39 34.87
CA PRO A 932 7.99 15.60 34.65
C PRO A 932 7.60 14.11 34.53
N PRO A 933 8.38 13.29 33.80
CA PRO A 933 8.19 11.84 33.83
C PRO A 933 8.49 11.30 35.23
N VAL A 934 7.89 10.15 35.55
CA VAL A 934 8.04 9.45 36.82
C VAL A 934 9.17 8.43 36.69
N TYR A 935 10.05 8.36 37.67
CA TYR A 935 11.20 7.45 37.66
C TYR A 935 10.96 6.26 38.59
N LEU A 936 11.32 5.06 38.12
CA LEU A 936 11.17 3.79 38.84
C LEU A 936 12.49 3.02 38.77
N THR A 937 13.18 2.83 39.90
CA THR A 937 14.41 2.04 39.96
C THR A 937 14.09 0.54 40.00
N LEU A 938 14.77 -0.25 39.17
CA LEU A 938 14.61 -1.70 39.09
C LEU A 938 15.59 -2.43 40.02
N LYS A 939 15.11 -3.44 40.73
CA LYS A 939 15.87 -4.28 41.66
C LYS A 939 16.47 -5.47 40.92
N ASN A 940 17.76 -5.40 40.57
CA ASN A 940 18.61 -6.50 40.07
C ASN A 940 17.95 -7.42 39.03
N ALA A 941 17.28 -6.84 38.02
CA ALA A 941 16.72 -7.59 36.90
C ALA A 941 17.76 -7.69 35.77
N GLU A 942 18.30 -8.90 35.54
CA GLU A 942 19.25 -9.19 34.46
C GLU A 942 18.73 -10.30 33.55
N GLY A 943 19.19 -10.31 32.28
CA GLY A 943 18.75 -11.28 31.28
C GLY A 943 17.41 -10.95 30.62
N VAL A 944 16.88 -11.91 29.86
CA VAL A 944 15.71 -11.73 28.99
C VAL A 944 14.44 -12.23 29.68
N HIS A 945 13.46 -11.34 29.84
CA HIS A 945 12.18 -11.60 30.52
C HIS A 945 10.99 -11.07 29.71
N ASP A 946 9.79 -11.59 29.96
CA ASP A 946 8.57 -10.85 29.62
C ASP A 946 8.30 -9.82 30.75
N VAL A 947 8.07 -8.55 30.43
CA VAL A 947 7.99 -7.45 31.41
C VAL A 947 6.59 -6.87 31.44
N TYR A 948 5.95 -6.91 32.60
CA TYR A 948 4.57 -6.49 32.82
C TYR A 948 4.51 -5.25 33.70
N PHE A 949 3.65 -4.29 33.33
CA PHE A 949 3.31 -3.09 34.09
C PHE A 949 1.87 -3.22 34.57
N VAL A 950 1.68 -3.36 35.88
CA VAL A 950 0.39 -3.60 36.54
C VAL A 950 -0.05 -2.31 37.24
N PHE A 951 -1.30 -1.92 37.04
CA PHE A 951 -1.82 -0.64 37.53
C PHE A 951 -2.81 -0.86 38.68
N LYS A 952 -2.50 -0.33 39.87
CA LYS A 952 -3.30 -0.53 41.09
C LYS A 952 -3.78 0.77 41.71
N ASN A 953 -5.02 0.75 42.19
CA ASN A 953 -5.57 1.73 43.13
C ASN A 953 -6.84 1.13 43.74
N ASP A 954 -6.75 0.61 44.97
CA ASP A 954 -7.85 -0.07 45.66
C ASP A 954 -9.01 0.88 46.05
N GLN A 955 -8.81 2.20 45.92
CA GLN A 955 -9.80 3.23 46.20
C GLN A 955 -10.48 3.77 44.92
N ALA A 956 -10.01 3.37 43.74
CA ALA A 956 -10.62 3.76 42.47
C ALA A 956 -11.84 2.89 42.13
N LYS A 957 -12.83 3.48 41.45
CA LYS A 957 -13.97 2.72 40.91
C LYS A 957 -13.52 1.90 39.69
N ASN A 958 -14.11 0.73 39.47
CA ASN A 958 -13.73 -0.17 38.35
C ASN A 958 -13.70 0.50 36.96
N SER A 959 -14.52 1.53 36.72
CA SER A 959 -14.59 2.29 35.46
C SER A 959 -13.90 3.66 35.54
N GLN A 960 -13.11 3.94 36.57
CA GLN A 960 -12.40 5.20 36.75
C GLN A 960 -10.94 5.07 36.28
N PRO A 961 -10.47 5.91 35.34
CA PRO A 961 -9.06 5.92 34.96
C PRO A 961 -8.14 6.14 36.17
N LEU A 962 -6.99 5.48 36.17
CA LEU A 962 -5.94 5.76 37.15
C LEU A 962 -5.06 6.90 36.67
N MET A 963 -4.62 6.83 35.42
CA MET A 963 -3.64 7.74 34.81
C MET A 963 -3.72 7.66 33.28
N SER A 964 -2.89 8.44 32.59
CA SER A 964 -2.54 8.28 31.19
C SER A 964 -1.05 7.96 31.11
N LEU A 965 -0.69 6.83 30.50
CA LEU A 965 0.69 6.42 30.23
C LEU A 965 0.96 6.49 28.73
N SER A 966 2.07 7.11 28.34
CA SER A 966 2.39 7.38 26.94
C SER A 966 3.68 6.72 26.45
N SER A 967 4.73 6.71 27.26
CA SER A 967 6.00 6.06 26.90
C SER A 967 6.70 5.50 28.14
N ILE A 968 7.51 4.47 27.89
CA ILE A 968 8.33 3.77 28.88
C ILE A 968 9.75 3.74 28.33
N LYS A 969 10.68 4.37 29.02
CA LYS A 969 12.09 4.44 28.61
C LYS A 969 12.99 3.71 29.59
N PHE A 970 13.64 2.67 29.10
CA PHE A 970 14.56 1.81 29.84
C PHE A 970 15.93 2.48 29.89
N MET A 971 16.43 2.82 31.09
CA MET A 971 17.65 3.59 31.29
C MET A 971 18.76 2.74 31.90
N ASN A 972 19.96 2.86 31.33
CA ASN A 972 21.18 2.20 31.80
C ASN A 972 21.96 2.98 32.88
N LYS A 973 21.45 4.16 33.24
CA LYS A 973 21.94 5.05 34.30
C LYS A 973 20.73 5.55 35.09
N GLU A 974 20.93 5.83 36.37
CA GLU A 974 19.97 6.55 37.17
C GLU A 974 20.13 8.06 36.91
N LYS A 975 19.05 8.82 37.06
CA LYS A 975 19.00 10.27 36.84
C LYS A 975 19.31 11.09 38.10
#